data_AF-I3J3H9-F1
#
_entry.id   AF-I3J3H9-F1
#
_cell.length_a   1.000
_cell.length_b   1.000
_cell.length_c   1.000
_cell.angle_alpha   90.00
_cell.angle_beta   90.00
_cell.angle_gamma   90.00
#
_symmetry.space_group_name_H-M   'P 1'
#
loop_
_entity.id
_entity.type
_entity.pdbx_description
1 polymer ?
#
loop_
_entity_poly.entity_id
_entity_poly.type
_entity_poly.pdbx_seq_one_letter_code
_entity_poly.pdbx_strand_id
1 'polypeptide(L)'
;MRPIFLFVCFLNDSELYMVIEVGGYIEKQVAYLSGGRGEDSSVIITLPECSAFSDIPEEALAKVFTYLTLIPRQPGVKFIIILDRRLDTWASIKTALARIAASFPGNLHLVLVLRPTSFFHRTVTDIGFRFSQEDFMLTMPVVMLSSVTDLLRYIDENQLTSEFGGTLDYCHSDWIVLRTAIESFAVTVKDIAQMLQGFGTELAEPELPEEAKTIECLLEVHTDKYRKLKDAIRSVSKEGRHLLSSLETTVKEDDSLWDVKLDWETVQRLLAQLRDMESAFDGFFEKHHLKLHQYLQLLRYEQSFQEMELCLEHLTAQERELCISANSLAETEQALKRLDNLESNAQEVTARAQIIILHGHQLSAGHHYAMALIMQRCNELRHYCDTLTAALKTKHTRLLQTHQMLLCLGQAQTWCDDAAYLLANQLVDKFQSKEGAQAALRDIEKLLEGAPSMLSSGLDILFSLFSANDVLHLFLLLHACICLCHSHVMRELIETERIYVEELLSVLLGYRAEMDNPALSGVLPPILRSKRDILFGNMPEIYNFHIFLQDLEGCLEAPEGVGACFLERKESFQMYESYCQNKLRSEALWRQFSDCGFFLECQKKLEHKLGLDSYLLKPIQRLTKYQLLLKELIKYSTDCEGTSELQGALAAMLDLLKSVNDSMHQIAITGYEGDICELGRVLMQGSFSVWISHKKGPTRMKEMARFKPMQRHLFLYERALLLCKRREEHGDGCDKTPSYSFKHCLKMTAVGITENVKGDVKKFEIWYSGREEVYVVQAPTVEVKMAWLNELRRILTNQQKLTKVPFNLQSFELTLIALREFRFKVPQLVG
;
A
#
# COMPACT_ATOMS: atom_id res chain seq x y z
N MET A 1 -42.02 0.46 -1.39
CA MET A 1 -42.95 1.47 -1.94
C MET A 1 -44.02 0.93 -2.91
N ARG A 2 -43.70 0.19 -3.98
CA ARG A 2 -44.72 -0.33 -4.93
C ARG A 2 -45.90 -1.13 -4.29
N PRO A 3 -45.67 -1.99 -3.27
CA PRO A 3 -46.76 -2.69 -2.58
C PRO A 3 -47.72 -1.76 -1.82
N ILE A 4 -47.17 -0.71 -1.18
CA ILE A 4 -47.94 0.30 -0.44
C ILE A 4 -48.80 1.11 -1.42
N PHE A 5 -48.21 1.54 -2.54
CA PHE A 5 -48.92 2.29 -3.57
C PHE A 5 -50.06 1.48 -4.20
N LEU A 6 -49.80 0.21 -4.55
CA LEU A 6 -50.83 -0.69 -5.10
C LEU A 6 -51.96 -0.96 -4.08
N PHE A 7 -51.63 -1.08 -2.80
CA PHE A 7 -52.61 -1.30 -1.74
C PHE A 7 -53.48 -0.07 -1.48
N VAL A 8 -52.90 1.14 -1.44
CA VAL A 8 -53.67 2.37 -1.29
C VAL A 8 -54.55 2.65 -2.51
N CYS A 9 -54.06 2.40 -3.74
CA CYS A 9 -54.90 2.48 -4.94
C CYS A 9 -56.08 1.49 -4.89
N PHE A 10 -55.83 0.24 -4.52
CA PHE A 10 -56.88 -0.78 -4.36
C PHE A 10 -57.95 -0.38 -3.31
N LEU A 11 -57.54 0.26 -2.22
CA LEU A 11 -58.43 0.70 -1.15
C LEU A 11 -59.17 2.03 -1.42
N ASN A 12 -58.70 2.83 -2.37
CA ASN A 12 -59.37 4.06 -2.80
C ASN A 12 -60.38 3.81 -3.92
N ASP A 13 -60.21 2.75 -4.71
CA ASP A 13 -61.15 2.35 -5.78
C ASP A 13 -62.34 1.50 -5.27
N SER A 14 -62.35 1.14 -3.99
CA SER A 14 -63.39 0.29 -3.40
C SER A 14 -64.36 1.11 -2.53
N GLU A 15 -65.50 1.55 -3.09
CA GLU A 15 -66.66 1.96 -2.29
C GLU A 15 -67.22 0.73 -1.56
N LEU A 16 -66.62 0.36 -0.42
CA LEU A 16 -67.18 -0.66 0.48
C LEU A 16 -68.12 0.04 1.47
N TYR A 17 -69.41 -0.29 1.41
CA TYR A 17 -70.33 0.00 2.50
C TYR A 17 -69.85 -0.73 3.77
N MET A 18 -69.77 -0.02 4.89
CA MET A 18 -69.43 -0.59 6.19
C MET A 18 -70.67 -0.83 7.04
N VAL A 19 -70.63 -1.75 8.01
CA VAL A 19 -71.69 -1.96 9.02
C VAL A 19 -72.10 -0.63 9.63
N ILE A 20 -71.15 0.28 9.89
CA ILE A 20 -71.44 1.57 10.54
C ILE A 20 -72.42 2.41 9.71
N GLU A 21 -72.41 2.30 8.38
CA GLU A 21 -73.27 3.08 7.48
C GLU A 21 -74.70 2.51 7.41
N VAL A 22 -74.87 1.22 7.68
CA VAL A 22 -76.17 0.52 7.72
C VAL A 22 -76.58 0.09 9.12
N GLY A 23 -75.80 0.44 10.14
CA GLY A 23 -75.80 -0.17 11.48
C GLY A 23 -77.14 -0.03 12.18
N GLY A 24 -77.73 1.17 12.12
CA GLY A 24 -79.04 1.42 12.74
C GLY A 24 -80.21 0.63 12.13
N TYR A 25 -80.06 0.07 10.92
CA TYR A 25 -81.04 -0.84 10.31
C TYR A 25 -80.72 -2.31 10.56
N ILE A 26 -79.43 -2.66 10.56
CA ILE A 26 -78.95 -3.99 10.91
C ILE A 26 -79.28 -4.30 12.39
N GLU A 27 -78.98 -3.39 13.32
CA GLU A 27 -79.31 -3.51 14.76
C GLU A 27 -80.80 -3.72 15.02
N LYS A 28 -81.67 -3.15 14.17
CA LYS A 28 -83.13 -3.33 14.21
C LYS A 28 -83.60 -4.60 13.51
N GLN A 29 -82.68 -5.44 13.06
CA GLN A 29 -82.93 -6.69 12.34
C GLN A 29 -83.86 -6.53 11.12
N VAL A 30 -83.70 -5.44 10.35
CA VAL A 30 -84.47 -5.24 9.11
C VAL A 30 -84.25 -6.39 8.12
N ALA A 31 -82.99 -6.82 8.01
CA ALA A 31 -82.54 -8.00 7.31
C ALA A 31 -81.20 -8.44 7.93
N TYR A 32 -80.93 -9.74 7.98
CA TYR A 32 -79.64 -10.26 8.47
C TYR A 32 -79.21 -11.52 7.72
N LEU A 33 -77.92 -11.83 7.86
CA LEU A 33 -77.32 -13.08 7.41
C LEU A 33 -77.05 -13.96 8.63
N SER A 34 -77.68 -15.13 8.68
CA SER A 34 -77.43 -16.12 9.74
C SER A 34 -76.22 -16.99 9.47
N GLY A 35 -75.73 -17.01 8.23
CA GLY A 35 -74.68 -17.92 7.75
C GLY A 35 -75.20 -19.19 7.07
N GLY A 36 -76.52 -19.42 7.12
CA GLY A 36 -77.16 -20.55 6.46
C GLY A 36 -76.99 -20.56 4.94
N ARG A 37 -77.01 -21.77 4.37
CA ARG A 37 -76.91 -22.05 2.93
C ARG A 37 -78.05 -22.95 2.45
N GLY A 38 -78.53 -22.72 1.23
CA GLY A 38 -79.39 -23.67 0.52
C GLY A 38 -78.59 -24.77 -0.19
N GLU A 39 -79.26 -25.77 -0.77
CA GLU A 39 -78.66 -26.95 -1.44
C GLU A 39 -77.57 -26.59 -2.49
N ASP A 40 -77.76 -25.49 -3.22
CA ASP A 40 -76.84 -24.97 -4.24
C ASP A 40 -75.71 -24.07 -3.67
N SER A 41 -75.46 -24.10 -2.36
CA SER A 41 -74.62 -23.11 -1.65
C SER A 41 -75.13 -21.67 -1.77
N SER A 42 -76.44 -21.50 -2.03
CA SER A 42 -77.08 -20.18 -2.10
C SER A 42 -77.12 -19.54 -0.71
N VAL A 43 -76.83 -18.25 -0.61
CA VAL A 43 -76.75 -17.52 0.66
C VAL A 43 -78.13 -17.15 1.15
N ILE A 44 -78.45 -17.45 2.41
CA ILE A 44 -79.75 -17.15 3.01
C ILE A 44 -79.71 -15.77 3.69
N ILE A 45 -80.58 -14.86 3.23
CA ILE A 45 -80.87 -13.58 3.90
C ILE A 45 -82.24 -13.68 4.55
N THR A 46 -82.32 -13.41 5.85
CA THR A 46 -83.58 -13.43 6.58
C THR A 46 -84.09 -12.01 6.79
N LEU A 47 -85.35 -11.79 6.43
CA LEU A 47 -86.14 -10.62 6.80
C LEU A 47 -87.14 -11.06 7.87
N PRO A 48 -86.84 -10.87 9.17
CA PRO A 48 -87.71 -11.28 10.24
C PRO A 48 -88.96 -10.39 10.29
N GLU A 49 -89.90 -10.75 11.17
CA GLU A 49 -91.09 -9.96 11.44
C GLU A 49 -90.68 -8.53 11.86
N CYS A 50 -91.07 -7.53 11.05
CA CYS A 50 -90.70 -6.14 11.24
C CYS A 50 -91.88 -5.24 10.88
N SER A 51 -92.64 -4.79 11.88
CA SER A 51 -93.88 -4.00 11.67
C SER A 51 -93.62 -2.65 10.99
N ALA A 52 -92.41 -2.12 11.11
CA ALA A 52 -91.98 -0.86 10.47
C ALA A 52 -91.28 -1.07 9.12
N PHE A 53 -91.27 -2.29 8.55
CA PHE A 53 -90.58 -2.58 7.29
C PHE A 53 -91.02 -1.65 6.17
N SER A 54 -92.32 -1.35 6.11
CA SER A 54 -92.91 -0.44 5.12
C SER A 54 -92.44 1.02 5.24
N ASP A 55 -91.95 1.43 6.41
CA ASP A 55 -91.53 2.82 6.70
C ASP A 55 -90.05 3.09 6.38
N ILE A 56 -89.28 2.04 6.08
CA ILE A 56 -87.85 2.15 5.76
C ILE A 56 -87.70 2.87 4.40
N PRO A 57 -86.83 3.87 4.24
CA PRO A 57 -86.57 4.48 2.94
C PRO A 57 -86.01 3.47 1.92
N GLU A 58 -86.39 3.58 0.65
CA GLU A 58 -85.93 2.67 -0.41
C GLU A 58 -84.41 2.70 -0.58
N GLU A 59 -83.79 3.88 -0.51
CA GLU A 59 -82.33 4.03 -0.55
C GLU A 59 -81.63 3.33 0.62
N ALA A 60 -82.21 3.39 1.83
CA ALA A 60 -81.66 2.73 3.00
C ALA A 60 -81.77 1.20 2.90
N LEU A 61 -82.91 0.70 2.39
CA LEU A 61 -83.10 -0.73 2.14
C LEU A 61 -82.15 -1.25 1.05
N ALA A 62 -81.93 -0.48 -0.02
CA ALA A 62 -80.95 -0.80 -1.06
C ALA A 62 -79.52 -0.85 -0.50
N LYS A 63 -79.14 0.09 0.38
CA LYS A 63 -77.85 0.08 1.09
C LYS A 63 -77.67 -1.16 1.96
N VAL A 64 -78.70 -1.55 2.73
CA VAL A 64 -78.69 -2.78 3.55
C VAL A 64 -78.50 -4.03 2.67
N PHE A 65 -79.26 -4.16 1.58
CA PHE A 65 -79.10 -5.32 0.68
C PHE A 65 -77.76 -5.32 -0.04
N THR A 66 -77.27 -4.15 -0.47
CA THR A 66 -75.94 -4.03 -1.08
C THR A 66 -74.86 -4.47 -0.09
N TYR A 67 -74.94 -4.01 1.16
CA TYR A 67 -74.03 -4.44 2.21
C TYR A 67 -74.05 -5.96 2.43
N LEU A 68 -75.23 -6.56 2.65
CA LEU A 68 -75.36 -8.00 2.92
C LEU A 68 -74.92 -8.86 1.73
N THR A 69 -75.20 -8.44 0.49
CA THR A 69 -74.80 -9.18 -0.71
C THR A 69 -73.30 -9.10 -1.02
N LEU A 70 -72.58 -8.11 -0.46
CA LEU A 70 -71.12 -7.99 -0.58
C LEU A 70 -70.35 -8.90 0.37
N ILE A 71 -70.96 -9.40 1.45
CA ILE A 71 -70.29 -10.21 2.49
C ILE A 71 -69.79 -11.58 1.97
N PRO A 72 -70.55 -12.35 1.18
CA PRO A 72 -70.11 -13.66 0.67
C PRO A 72 -68.93 -13.60 -0.32
N ARG A 73 -68.59 -12.40 -0.83
CA ARG A 73 -67.38 -12.09 -1.63
C ARG A 73 -67.06 -13.05 -2.79
N GLN A 74 -68.07 -13.68 -3.37
CA GLN A 74 -67.92 -14.61 -4.50
C GLN A 74 -68.71 -14.14 -5.74
N PRO A 75 -68.12 -14.19 -6.95
CA PRO A 75 -68.84 -13.84 -8.16
C PRO A 75 -69.89 -14.90 -8.52
N GLY A 76 -71.11 -14.47 -8.81
CA GLY A 76 -72.20 -15.35 -9.25
C GLY A 76 -72.99 -16.05 -8.14
N VAL A 77 -72.78 -15.67 -6.87
CA VAL A 77 -73.55 -16.18 -5.73
C VAL A 77 -75.05 -15.95 -5.91
N LYS A 78 -75.82 -17.02 -5.67
CA LYS A 78 -77.28 -17.01 -5.61
C LYS A 78 -77.74 -16.68 -4.20
N PHE A 79 -78.83 -15.95 -4.07
CA PHE A 79 -79.41 -15.59 -2.78
C PHE A 79 -80.81 -16.20 -2.59
N ILE A 80 -81.09 -16.70 -1.39
CA ILE A 80 -82.42 -17.11 -0.95
C ILE A 80 -82.89 -16.11 0.12
N ILE A 81 -84.11 -15.60 0.01
CA ILE A 81 -84.69 -14.72 1.03
C ILE A 81 -85.75 -15.49 1.82
N ILE A 82 -85.61 -15.52 3.14
CA ILE A 82 -86.70 -15.92 4.05
C ILE A 82 -87.41 -14.64 4.49
N LEU A 83 -88.68 -14.50 4.10
CA LEU A 83 -89.53 -13.37 4.48
C LEU A 83 -90.54 -13.83 5.53
N ASP A 84 -90.28 -13.48 6.79
CA ASP A 84 -91.18 -13.78 7.90
C ASP A 84 -92.22 -12.67 8.09
N ARG A 85 -93.48 -13.00 7.81
CA ARG A 85 -94.64 -12.08 7.89
C ARG A 85 -95.83 -12.77 8.55
N ARG A 86 -95.58 -13.66 9.52
CA ARG A 86 -96.60 -14.45 10.21
C ARG A 86 -97.58 -13.58 11.01
N LEU A 87 -97.17 -12.39 11.45
CA LEU A 87 -98.02 -11.47 12.21
C LEU A 87 -98.58 -10.32 11.35
N ASP A 88 -98.34 -10.35 10.05
CA ASP A 88 -98.53 -9.22 9.15
C ASP A 88 -99.79 -9.33 8.27
N THR A 89 -100.07 -8.31 7.45
CA THR A 89 -101.21 -8.34 6.48
C THR A 89 -100.79 -8.74 5.07
N TRP A 90 -101.75 -9.20 4.25
CA TRP A 90 -101.50 -9.50 2.83
C TRP A 90 -100.99 -8.30 2.02
N ALA A 91 -101.44 -7.09 2.37
CA ALA A 91 -100.95 -5.86 1.76
C ALA A 91 -99.47 -5.62 2.13
N SER A 92 -99.08 -5.87 3.38
CA SER A 92 -97.68 -5.79 3.84
C SER A 92 -96.77 -6.75 3.07
N ILE A 93 -97.20 -8.01 2.86
CA ILE A 93 -96.45 -9.01 2.09
C ILE A 93 -96.21 -8.55 0.65
N LYS A 94 -97.26 -8.04 -0.03
CA LYS A 94 -97.14 -7.53 -1.41
C LYS A 94 -96.17 -6.36 -1.50
N THR A 95 -96.26 -5.41 -0.57
CA THR A 95 -95.36 -4.26 -0.48
C THR A 95 -93.92 -4.72 -0.25
N ALA A 96 -93.70 -5.68 0.66
CA ALA A 96 -92.37 -6.20 0.95
C ALA A 96 -91.72 -6.87 -0.27
N LEU A 97 -92.48 -7.71 -1.00
CA LEU A 97 -91.98 -8.36 -2.23
C LEU A 97 -91.65 -7.35 -3.33
N ALA A 98 -92.49 -6.31 -3.52
CA ALA A 98 -92.23 -5.23 -4.47
C ALA A 98 -90.93 -4.48 -4.15
N ARG A 99 -90.71 -4.20 -2.86
CA ARG A 99 -89.53 -3.46 -2.39
C ARG A 99 -88.25 -4.28 -2.43
N ILE A 100 -88.33 -5.58 -2.11
CA ILE A 100 -87.19 -6.51 -2.30
C ILE A 100 -86.80 -6.51 -3.77
N ALA A 101 -87.77 -6.68 -4.67
CA ALA A 101 -87.50 -6.69 -6.10
C ALA A 101 -86.88 -5.39 -6.64
N ALA A 102 -87.30 -4.24 -6.13
CA ALA A 102 -86.79 -2.94 -6.56
C ALA A 102 -85.38 -2.65 -6.00
N SER A 103 -85.08 -3.11 -4.78
CA SER A 103 -83.87 -2.73 -4.05
C SER A 103 -82.78 -3.80 -4.00
N PHE A 104 -83.04 -5.05 -4.41
CA PHE A 104 -82.06 -6.14 -4.30
C PHE A 104 -81.02 -6.11 -5.45
N PRO A 105 -79.71 -5.99 -5.16
CA PRO A 105 -78.69 -5.78 -6.18
C PRO A 105 -78.10 -7.06 -6.78
N GLY A 106 -78.41 -8.24 -6.23
CA GLY A 106 -77.76 -9.51 -6.54
C GLY A 106 -78.62 -10.52 -7.32
N ASN A 107 -78.06 -11.72 -7.53
CA ASN A 107 -78.75 -12.83 -8.20
C ASN A 107 -79.72 -13.54 -7.23
N LEU A 108 -80.92 -12.98 -7.11
CA LEU A 108 -81.97 -13.53 -6.25
C LEU A 108 -82.55 -14.82 -6.86
N HIS A 109 -82.29 -15.95 -6.21
CA HIS A 109 -82.66 -17.28 -6.68
C HIS A 109 -84.05 -17.70 -6.24
N LEU A 110 -84.44 -17.42 -4.99
CA LEU A 110 -85.71 -17.88 -4.41
C LEU A 110 -86.15 -16.99 -3.24
N VAL A 111 -87.45 -16.74 -3.11
CA VAL A 111 -88.03 -16.09 -1.92
C VAL A 111 -89.05 -17.01 -1.25
N LEU A 112 -88.79 -17.39 0.00
CA LEU A 112 -89.64 -18.21 0.85
C LEU A 112 -90.41 -17.31 1.82
N VAL A 113 -91.74 -17.31 1.74
CA VAL A 113 -92.59 -16.42 2.53
C VAL A 113 -93.37 -17.21 3.58
N LEU A 114 -93.13 -16.93 4.87
CA LEU A 114 -93.96 -17.44 5.97
C LEU A 114 -95.17 -16.52 6.17
N ARG A 115 -96.36 -17.02 5.82
CA ARG A 115 -97.60 -16.23 5.85
C ARG A 115 -98.39 -16.40 7.17
N PRO A 116 -99.30 -15.48 7.52
CA PRO A 116 -100.17 -15.62 8.69
C PRO A 116 -101.05 -16.87 8.63
N THR A 117 -101.11 -17.62 9.73
CA THR A 117 -101.91 -18.86 9.86
C THR A 117 -103.41 -18.61 10.00
N SER A 118 -103.81 -17.43 10.48
CA SER A 118 -105.21 -17.03 10.77
C SER A 118 -106.12 -16.85 9.54
N PHE A 119 -105.65 -17.18 8.33
CA PHE A 119 -106.33 -16.89 7.07
C PHE A 119 -106.81 -18.14 6.32
N PHE A 120 -107.31 -19.14 7.05
CA PHE A 120 -108.13 -20.21 6.48
C PHE A 120 -109.56 -20.14 7.01
N HIS A 121 -110.39 -19.31 6.37
CA HIS A 121 -111.82 -19.59 6.24
C HIS A 121 -112.37 -18.97 4.96
N ARG A 122 -112.04 -19.60 3.83
CA ARG A 122 -112.98 -19.96 2.75
C ARG A 122 -112.22 -20.67 1.62
N THR A 123 -112.39 -21.99 1.58
CA THR A 123 -112.47 -22.84 0.38
C THR A 123 -111.88 -22.28 -0.92
N VAL A 124 -110.82 -22.91 -1.43
CA VAL A 124 -110.85 -23.83 -2.58
C VAL A 124 -109.43 -24.39 -2.78
N THR A 125 -109.38 -25.70 -2.98
CA THR A 125 -108.30 -26.55 -3.52
C THR A 125 -107.27 -25.85 -4.44
N ASP A 126 -106.00 -26.17 -4.24
CA ASP A 126 -104.86 -26.42 -5.17
C ASP A 126 -104.83 -25.93 -6.65
N ILE A 127 -105.76 -25.11 -7.14
CA ILE A 127 -105.75 -24.56 -8.50
C ILE A 127 -106.42 -23.18 -8.43
N GLY A 128 -105.65 -22.10 -8.30
CA GLY A 128 -106.24 -20.76 -8.46
C GLY A 128 -105.62 -19.55 -7.74
N PHE A 129 -104.39 -19.60 -7.22
CA PHE A 129 -103.62 -18.37 -7.03
C PHE A 129 -102.49 -18.32 -8.06
N ARG A 130 -102.89 -18.19 -9.34
CA ARG A 130 -102.06 -17.46 -10.29
C ARG A 130 -102.00 -16.04 -9.75
N PHE A 131 -100.93 -15.68 -9.06
CA PHE A 131 -100.40 -14.34 -9.22
C PHE A 131 -100.36 -14.11 -10.73
N SER A 132 -101.17 -13.19 -11.25
CA SER A 132 -101.09 -12.79 -12.65
C SER A 132 -99.63 -12.46 -12.91
N GLN A 133 -99.03 -13.18 -13.85
CA GLN A 133 -97.65 -12.97 -14.30
C GLN A 133 -97.46 -11.58 -14.95
N GLU A 134 -98.55 -10.78 -15.00
CA GLU A 134 -98.63 -9.46 -15.59
C GLU A 134 -98.67 -8.31 -14.55
N ASP A 135 -98.96 -8.56 -13.26
CA ASP A 135 -98.98 -7.49 -12.24
C ASP A 135 -97.64 -7.33 -11.49
N PHE A 136 -96.71 -8.26 -11.68
CA PHE A 136 -95.34 -8.15 -11.20
C PHE A 136 -94.39 -8.63 -12.29
N MET A 137 -93.63 -7.70 -12.85
CA MET A 137 -92.46 -7.96 -13.72
C MET A 137 -91.32 -8.57 -12.88
N LEU A 138 -91.53 -9.77 -12.33
CA LEU A 138 -90.54 -10.49 -11.53
C LEU A 138 -90.25 -11.85 -12.17
N THR A 139 -89.05 -12.00 -12.69
CA THR A 139 -88.41 -13.27 -13.07
C THR A 139 -88.06 -14.15 -11.85
N MET A 140 -88.57 -13.84 -10.66
CA MET A 140 -88.18 -14.38 -9.36
C MET A 140 -89.19 -15.43 -8.86
N PRO A 141 -88.77 -16.66 -8.53
CA PRO A 141 -89.67 -17.66 -7.95
C PRO A 141 -89.96 -17.33 -6.48
N VAL A 142 -91.25 -17.31 -6.12
CA VAL A 142 -91.75 -17.05 -4.76
C VAL A 142 -92.57 -18.25 -4.29
N VAL A 143 -92.28 -18.75 -3.10
CA VAL A 143 -92.97 -19.88 -2.49
C VAL A 143 -93.65 -19.44 -1.19
N MET A 144 -94.95 -19.69 -1.09
CA MET A 144 -95.76 -19.35 0.07
C MET A 144 -95.87 -20.54 1.01
N LEU A 145 -95.34 -20.42 2.23
CA LEU A 145 -95.27 -21.47 3.23
C LEU A 145 -96.37 -21.28 4.27
N SER A 146 -96.98 -22.37 4.73
CA SER A 146 -98.11 -22.32 5.68
C SER A 146 -97.66 -22.53 7.13
N SER A 147 -96.44 -23.04 7.32
CA SER A 147 -95.82 -23.30 8.61
C SER A 147 -94.30 -23.18 8.52
N VAL A 148 -93.66 -22.97 9.66
CA VAL A 148 -92.18 -22.98 9.76
C VAL A 148 -91.60 -24.34 9.35
N THR A 149 -92.29 -25.44 9.64
CA THR A 149 -91.89 -26.79 9.21
C THR A 149 -91.86 -26.99 7.70
N ASP A 150 -92.56 -26.15 6.92
CA ASP A 150 -92.49 -26.21 5.45
C ASP A 150 -91.15 -25.66 4.90
N LEU A 151 -90.40 -24.86 5.69
CA LEU A 151 -89.05 -24.39 5.30
C LEU A 151 -88.06 -25.55 5.14
N LEU A 152 -88.21 -26.60 5.94
CA LEU A 152 -87.36 -27.80 5.92
C LEU A 152 -87.46 -28.62 4.62
N ARG A 153 -88.39 -28.27 3.72
CA ARG A 153 -88.47 -28.85 2.36
C ARG A 153 -87.51 -28.20 1.37
N TYR A 154 -86.97 -27.04 1.71
CA TYR A 154 -86.14 -26.20 0.84
C TYR A 154 -84.76 -25.91 1.42
N ILE A 155 -84.62 -25.93 2.75
CA ILE A 155 -83.39 -25.62 3.47
C ILE A 155 -83.20 -26.67 4.57
N ASP A 156 -82.00 -27.23 4.67
CA ASP A 156 -81.66 -28.23 5.70
C ASP A 156 -81.81 -27.66 7.13
N GLU A 157 -82.17 -28.54 8.07
CA GLU A 157 -82.39 -28.17 9.48
C GLU A 157 -81.16 -27.50 10.11
N ASN A 158 -79.95 -27.93 9.74
CA ASN A 158 -78.69 -27.35 10.24
C ASN A 158 -78.29 -26.02 9.59
N GLN A 159 -79.07 -25.52 8.62
CA GLN A 159 -78.86 -24.24 7.94
C GLN A 159 -79.90 -23.18 8.32
N LEU A 160 -80.84 -23.51 9.20
CA LEU A 160 -81.88 -22.60 9.71
C LEU A 160 -81.67 -22.30 11.20
N THR A 161 -81.95 -21.07 11.61
CA THR A 161 -81.89 -20.66 13.02
C THR A 161 -83.07 -21.28 13.81
N SER A 162 -82.93 -21.34 15.13
CA SER A 162 -83.91 -21.97 16.04
C SER A 162 -85.33 -21.37 15.95
N GLU A 163 -85.43 -20.07 15.63
CA GLU A 163 -86.71 -19.37 15.41
C GLU A 163 -87.48 -19.87 14.18
N PHE A 164 -86.78 -20.53 13.24
CA PHE A 164 -87.32 -21.20 12.06
C PHE A 164 -87.26 -22.73 12.15
N GLY A 165 -87.12 -23.28 13.35
CA GLY A 165 -87.17 -24.72 13.60
C GLY A 165 -85.92 -25.48 13.15
N GLY A 166 -84.78 -24.80 13.00
CA GLY A 166 -83.49 -25.42 12.72
C GLY A 166 -82.53 -25.44 13.92
N THR A 167 -81.30 -25.91 13.68
CA THR A 167 -80.24 -26.07 14.69
C THR A 167 -79.04 -25.15 14.48
N LEU A 168 -79.09 -24.22 13.52
CA LEU A 168 -77.99 -23.27 13.28
C LEU A 168 -77.87 -22.29 14.46
N ASP A 169 -76.69 -22.24 15.08
CA ASP A 169 -76.39 -21.30 16.15
C ASP A 169 -76.09 -19.91 15.56
N TYR A 170 -76.91 -18.92 15.93
CA TYR A 170 -76.77 -17.55 15.46
C TYR A 170 -77.16 -16.56 16.56
N CYS A 171 -76.20 -15.71 16.92
CA CYS A 171 -76.44 -14.55 17.77
C CYS A 171 -76.22 -13.26 16.97
N HIS A 172 -77.30 -12.51 16.77
CA HIS A 172 -77.25 -11.28 15.99
C HIS A 172 -76.33 -10.22 16.59
N SER A 173 -76.31 -10.10 17.92
CA SER A 173 -75.45 -9.13 18.62
C SER A 173 -73.97 -9.49 18.46
N ASP A 174 -73.62 -10.77 18.59
CA ASP A 174 -72.24 -11.23 18.43
C ASP A 174 -71.76 -11.09 16.98
N TRP A 175 -72.64 -11.32 16.00
CA TRP A 175 -72.36 -11.10 14.59
C TRP A 175 -72.03 -9.63 14.29
N ILE A 176 -72.83 -8.69 14.82
CA ILE A 176 -72.55 -7.24 14.66
C ILE A 176 -71.20 -6.90 15.28
N VAL A 177 -70.95 -7.30 16.53
CA VAL A 177 -69.69 -7.00 17.24
C VAL A 177 -68.48 -7.52 16.47
N LEU A 178 -68.54 -8.78 15.99
CA LEU A 178 -67.47 -9.37 15.22
C LEU A 178 -67.23 -8.64 13.89
N ARG A 179 -68.31 -8.33 13.16
CA ARG A 179 -68.22 -7.65 11.88
C ARG A 179 -67.66 -6.23 12.03
N THR A 180 -68.12 -5.48 13.02
CA THR A 180 -67.57 -4.17 13.36
C THR A 180 -66.09 -4.26 13.72
N ALA A 181 -65.66 -5.30 14.44
CA ALA A 181 -64.24 -5.50 14.76
C ALA A 181 -63.38 -5.78 13.51
N ILE A 182 -63.85 -6.64 12.59
CA ILE A 182 -63.15 -6.94 11.33
C ILE A 182 -63.03 -5.71 10.43
N GLU A 183 -64.12 -4.95 10.28
CA GLU A 183 -64.13 -3.74 9.45
C GLU A 183 -63.30 -2.62 10.08
N SER A 184 -63.41 -2.40 11.39
CA SER A 184 -62.55 -1.47 12.13
C SER A 184 -61.08 -1.83 11.95
N PHE A 185 -60.72 -3.11 12.06
CA PHE A 185 -59.36 -3.56 11.80
C PHE A 185 -58.92 -3.25 10.36
N ALA A 186 -59.76 -3.49 9.35
CA ALA A 186 -59.45 -3.14 7.97
C ALA A 186 -59.20 -1.63 7.77
N VAL A 187 -59.96 -0.77 8.44
CA VAL A 187 -59.75 0.69 8.44
C VAL A 187 -58.42 1.04 9.07
N THR A 188 -58.08 0.48 10.23
CA THR A 188 -56.76 0.77 10.86
C THR A 188 -55.58 0.33 9.99
N VAL A 189 -55.69 -0.78 9.25
CA VAL A 189 -54.67 -1.21 8.28
C VAL A 189 -54.57 -0.24 7.09
N LYS A 190 -55.70 0.32 6.63
CA LYS A 190 -55.73 1.39 5.62
C LYS A 190 -55.06 2.67 6.13
N ASP A 191 -55.33 3.09 7.36
CA ASP A 191 -54.72 4.29 7.96
C ASP A 191 -53.20 4.14 8.06
N ILE A 192 -52.71 2.96 8.46
CA ILE A 192 -51.28 2.65 8.46
C ILE A 192 -50.68 2.74 7.06
N ALA A 193 -51.37 2.21 6.04
CA ALA A 193 -50.92 2.31 4.66
C ALA A 193 -50.79 3.76 4.19
N GLN A 194 -51.75 4.62 4.55
CA GLN A 194 -51.72 6.04 4.24
C GLN A 194 -50.59 6.78 4.97
N MET A 195 -50.36 6.47 6.25
CA MET A 195 -49.24 7.03 7.01
C MET A 195 -47.88 6.64 6.40
N LEU A 196 -47.70 5.36 6.02
CA LEU A 196 -46.50 4.88 5.34
C LEU A 196 -46.28 5.58 3.99
N GLN A 197 -47.34 5.78 3.22
CA GLN A 197 -47.26 6.50 1.95
C GLN A 197 -46.88 7.96 2.14
N GLY A 198 -47.58 8.68 3.04
CA GLY A 198 -47.32 10.10 3.30
C GLY A 198 -45.90 10.33 3.78
N PHE A 199 -45.41 9.51 4.72
CA PHE A 199 -44.03 9.58 5.18
C PHE A 199 -43.05 9.23 4.06
N GLY A 200 -43.31 8.19 3.26
CA GLY A 200 -42.45 7.84 2.13
C GLY A 200 -42.34 8.94 1.07
N THR A 201 -43.39 9.75 0.87
CA THR A 201 -43.36 10.93 -0.02
C THR A 201 -42.53 12.06 0.57
N GLU A 202 -42.65 12.34 1.88
CA GLU A 202 -41.81 13.31 2.61
C GLU A 202 -40.31 12.95 2.46
N LEU A 203 -39.96 11.66 2.58
CA LEU A 203 -38.58 11.19 2.45
C LEU A 203 -38.03 11.23 1.00
N ALA A 204 -38.89 11.47 0.00
CA ALA A 204 -38.52 11.49 -1.41
C ALA A 204 -38.11 12.89 -1.93
N GLU A 205 -37.98 13.88 -1.04
CA GLU A 205 -37.57 15.24 -1.42
C GLU A 205 -36.20 15.28 -2.14
N PRO A 206 -36.09 16.04 -3.24
CA PRO A 206 -34.89 16.01 -4.10
C PRO A 206 -33.73 16.88 -3.61
N GLU A 207 -33.99 17.85 -2.73
CA GLU A 207 -32.99 18.83 -2.29
C GLU A 207 -32.58 18.55 -0.84
N LEU A 208 -31.30 18.23 -0.64
CA LEU A 208 -30.72 18.02 0.68
C LEU A 208 -29.99 19.30 1.13
N PRO A 209 -30.17 19.74 2.40
CA PRO A 209 -29.42 20.86 2.96
C PRO A 209 -27.90 20.66 2.95
N GLU A 210 -27.13 21.73 2.73
CA GLU A 210 -25.65 21.67 2.73
C GLU A 210 -25.02 21.67 4.14
N GLU A 211 -25.80 21.96 5.18
CA GLU A 211 -25.32 22.06 6.56
C GLU A 211 -25.43 20.73 7.32
N ALA A 212 -24.31 20.25 7.87
CA ALA A 212 -24.24 18.99 8.60
C ALA A 212 -25.20 18.92 9.81
N LYS A 213 -25.37 20.03 10.55
CA LYS A 213 -26.28 20.08 11.71
C LYS A 213 -27.75 19.90 11.30
N THR A 214 -28.12 20.46 10.15
CA THR A 214 -29.49 20.35 9.62
C THR A 214 -29.77 18.91 9.17
N ILE A 215 -28.80 18.25 8.52
CA ILE A 215 -28.91 16.83 8.17
C ILE A 215 -28.98 15.91 9.40
N GLU A 216 -28.21 16.20 10.46
CA GLU A 216 -28.27 15.46 11.72
C GLU A 216 -29.65 15.57 12.39
N CYS A 217 -30.23 16.77 12.44
CA CYS A 217 -31.60 16.99 12.92
C CYS A 217 -32.63 16.23 12.06
N LEU A 218 -32.50 16.26 10.72
CA LEU A 218 -33.38 15.51 9.82
C LEU A 218 -33.30 14.00 10.07
N LEU A 219 -32.10 13.44 10.27
CA LEU A 219 -31.90 12.03 10.62
C LEU A 219 -32.61 11.67 11.93
N GLU A 220 -32.51 12.52 12.95
CA GLU A 220 -33.19 12.31 14.23
C GLU A 220 -34.72 12.34 14.08
N VAL A 221 -35.25 13.35 13.38
CA VAL A 221 -36.69 13.50 13.12
C VAL A 221 -37.23 12.32 12.30
N HIS A 222 -36.55 11.92 11.23
CA HIS A 222 -36.95 10.78 10.39
C HIS A 222 -36.93 9.47 11.17
N THR A 223 -35.89 9.24 11.99
CA THR A 223 -35.76 8.05 12.83
C THR A 223 -36.84 8.00 13.90
N ASP A 224 -37.20 9.14 14.50
CA ASP A 224 -38.28 9.22 15.47
C ASP A 224 -39.66 8.93 14.85
N LYS A 225 -39.96 9.53 13.69
CA LYS A 225 -41.18 9.25 12.92
C LYS A 225 -41.28 7.77 12.53
N TYR A 226 -40.19 7.19 12.03
CA TYR A 226 -40.13 5.77 11.70
C TYR A 226 -40.41 4.88 12.93
N ARG A 227 -39.80 5.20 14.09
CA ARG A 227 -40.03 4.45 15.34
C ARG A 227 -41.50 4.48 15.76
N LYS A 228 -42.13 5.67 15.75
CA LYS A 228 -43.56 5.84 16.06
C LYS A 228 -44.44 5.03 15.12
N LEU A 229 -44.11 5.01 13.83
CA LEU A 229 -44.85 4.24 12.83
C LEU A 229 -44.70 2.72 13.05
N LYS A 230 -43.51 2.24 13.41
CA LYS A 230 -43.30 0.83 13.78
C LYS A 230 -44.09 0.43 15.02
N ASP A 231 -44.19 1.30 16.02
CA ASP A 231 -44.99 1.04 17.21
C ASP A 231 -46.50 0.99 16.87
N ALA A 232 -46.97 1.86 15.98
CA ALA A 232 -48.34 1.79 15.45
C ALA A 232 -48.62 0.47 14.70
N ILE A 233 -47.71 0.05 13.80
CA ILE A 233 -47.81 -1.23 13.07
C ILE A 233 -47.85 -2.42 14.04
N ARG A 234 -47.00 -2.41 15.08
CA ARG A 234 -46.99 -3.46 16.11
C ARG A 234 -48.30 -3.52 16.88
N SER A 235 -48.88 -2.37 17.21
CA SER A 235 -50.17 -2.27 17.90
C SER A 235 -51.29 -2.86 17.04
N VAL A 236 -51.42 -2.42 15.78
CA VAL A 236 -52.43 -2.92 14.83
C VAL A 236 -52.23 -4.41 14.57
N SER A 237 -50.99 -4.87 14.42
CA SER A 237 -50.67 -6.30 14.26
C SER A 237 -51.10 -7.13 15.48
N LYS A 238 -51.02 -6.57 16.69
CA LYS A 238 -51.47 -7.23 17.93
C LYS A 238 -53.00 -7.31 17.95
N GLU A 239 -53.69 -6.24 17.58
CA GLU A 239 -55.15 -6.21 17.43
C GLU A 239 -55.64 -7.28 16.44
N GLY A 240 -55.06 -7.34 15.24
CA GLY A 240 -55.44 -8.35 14.25
C GLY A 240 -55.16 -9.79 14.72
N ARG A 241 -54.07 -10.04 15.45
CA ARG A 241 -53.80 -11.37 16.05
C ARG A 241 -54.79 -11.73 17.15
N HIS A 242 -55.24 -10.75 17.95
CA HIS A 242 -56.30 -10.98 18.93
C HIS A 242 -57.62 -11.32 18.24
N LEU A 243 -57.97 -10.58 17.19
CA LEU A 243 -59.18 -10.84 16.39
C LEU A 243 -59.16 -12.23 15.74
N LEU A 244 -58.01 -12.64 15.20
CA LEU A 244 -57.78 -14.02 14.78
C LEU A 244 -58.05 -14.98 15.94
N SER A 245 -57.34 -14.86 17.08
CA SER A 245 -57.54 -15.78 18.21
C SER A 245 -59.00 -15.94 18.65
N SER A 246 -59.82 -14.88 18.57
CA SER A 246 -61.26 -14.92 18.85
C SER A 246 -62.06 -15.72 17.81
N LEU A 247 -61.69 -15.64 16.54
CA LEU A 247 -62.25 -16.44 15.44
C LEU A 247 -61.79 -17.91 15.51
N GLU A 248 -60.59 -18.19 16.00
CA GLU A 248 -60.06 -19.56 16.16
C GLU A 248 -60.77 -20.34 17.28
N THR A 249 -61.23 -19.66 18.33
CA THR A 249 -62.00 -20.27 19.41
C THR A 249 -63.41 -20.70 18.96
N THR A 250 -63.98 -20.07 17.94
CA THR A 250 -65.29 -20.43 17.38
C THR A 250 -65.22 -21.53 16.32
N VAL A 251 -64.05 -21.76 15.69
CA VAL A 251 -63.85 -22.77 14.62
C VAL A 251 -63.81 -24.23 15.12
N LYS A 252 -63.66 -24.46 16.43
CA LYS A 252 -63.44 -25.82 16.96
C LYS A 252 -64.69 -26.70 17.05
N GLU A 253 -65.86 -26.17 16.73
CA GLU A 253 -67.14 -26.89 16.81
C GLU A 253 -67.86 -26.86 15.45
N ASP A 254 -67.74 -27.99 14.73
CA ASP A 254 -68.51 -28.41 13.54
C ASP A 254 -68.29 -27.73 12.17
N ASP A 255 -68.55 -28.48 11.09
CA ASP A 255 -68.21 -28.20 9.68
C ASP A 255 -69.13 -27.14 9.01
N SER A 256 -70.10 -26.58 9.75
CA SER A 256 -71.07 -25.56 9.32
C SER A 256 -70.53 -24.12 9.44
N LEU A 257 -69.23 -23.93 9.16
CA LEU A 257 -68.42 -22.80 9.63
C LEU A 257 -67.83 -21.92 8.50
N TRP A 258 -68.47 -21.90 7.35
CA TRP A 258 -67.91 -21.34 6.12
C TRP A 258 -67.73 -19.81 6.15
N ASP A 259 -68.61 -19.08 6.84
CA ASP A 259 -68.52 -17.62 6.98
C ASP A 259 -67.42 -17.18 7.98
N VAL A 260 -67.25 -17.92 9.09
CA VAL A 260 -66.15 -17.68 10.06
C VAL A 260 -64.80 -17.96 9.42
N LYS A 261 -64.70 -18.97 8.55
CA LYS A 261 -63.49 -19.26 7.76
C LYS A 261 -63.14 -18.12 6.80
N LEU A 262 -64.12 -17.55 6.11
CA LEU A 262 -63.90 -16.43 5.19
C LEU A 262 -63.47 -15.14 5.93
N ASP A 263 -64.02 -14.92 7.12
CA ASP A 263 -63.62 -13.83 8.01
C ASP A 263 -62.21 -14.03 8.57
N TRP A 264 -61.87 -15.25 8.96
CA TRP A 264 -60.51 -15.65 9.32
C TRP A 264 -59.51 -15.37 8.19
N GLU A 265 -59.80 -15.83 6.97
CA GLU A 265 -58.98 -15.59 5.78
C GLU A 265 -58.84 -14.09 5.47
N THR A 266 -59.90 -13.31 5.71
CA THR A 266 -59.88 -11.85 5.54
C THR A 266 -58.91 -11.18 6.50
N VAL A 267 -59.02 -11.46 7.80
CA VAL A 267 -58.14 -10.88 8.83
C VAL A 267 -56.70 -11.35 8.61
N GLN A 268 -56.49 -12.62 8.24
CA GLN A 268 -55.18 -13.17 7.90
C GLN A 268 -54.56 -12.47 6.69
N ARG A 269 -55.34 -12.19 5.64
CA ARG A 269 -54.90 -11.45 4.46
C ARG A 269 -54.52 -10.01 4.80
N LEU A 270 -55.32 -9.32 5.62
CA LEU A 270 -55.03 -7.95 6.07
C LEU A 270 -53.73 -7.89 6.90
N LEU A 271 -53.52 -8.87 7.79
CA LEU A 271 -52.26 -9.00 8.54
C LEU A 271 -51.06 -9.28 7.62
N ALA A 272 -51.24 -10.11 6.59
CA ALA A 272 -50.20 -10.36 5.60
C ALA A 272 -49.86 -9.08 4.82
N GLN A 273 -50.87 -8.31 4.39
CA GLN A 273 -50.69 -7.03 3.71
C GLN A 273 -49.99 -6.00 4.60
N LEU A 274 -50.37 -5.90 5.87
CA LEU A 274 -49.70 -5.03 6.85
C LEU A 274 -48.21 -5.36 6.99
N ARG A 275 -47.87 -6.64 7.12
CA ARG A 275 -46.47 -7.11 7.20
C ARG A 275 -45.70 -6.84 5.90
N ASP A 276 -46.33 -7.05 4.74
CA ASP A 276 -45.68 -6.82 3.46
C ASP A 276 -45.44 -5.32 3.21
N MET A 277 -46.36 -4.45 3.66
CA MET A 277 -46.18 -3.00 3.66
C MET A 277 -45.06 -2.56 4.60
N GLU A 278 -45.01 -3.09 5.82
CA GLU A 278 -43.94 -2.86 6.80
C GLU A 278 -42.58 -3.23 6.19
N SER A 279 -42.43 -4.46 5.70
CA SER A 279 -41.19 -4.94 5.08
C SER A 279 -40.76 -4.08 3.87
N ALA A 280 -41.72 -3.69 3.03
CA ALA A 280 -41.45 -2.84 1.88
C ALA A 280 -41.04 -1.41 2.25
N PHE A 281 -41.49 -0.91 3.41
CA PHE A 281 -41.10 0.40 3.93
C PHE A 281 -39.77 0.32 4.67
N ASP A 282 -39.53 -0.70 5.50
CA ASP A 282 -38.26 -0.95 6.18
C ASP A 282 -37.10 -0.94 5.15
N GLY A 283 -37.23 -1.70 4.05
CA GLY A 283 -36.20 -1.73 3.01
C GLY A 283 -36.02 -0.42 2.23
N PHE A 284 -37.04 0.46 2.20
CA PHE A 284 -36.93 1.80 1.64
C PHE A 284 -36.25 2.76 2.63
N PHE A 285 -36.69 2.75 3.89
CA PHE A 285 -36.18 3.58 4.96
C PHE A 285 -34.70 3.29 5.22
N GLU A 286 -34.27 2.02 5.31
CA GLU A 286 -32.86 1.66 5.51
C GLU A 286 -31.95 2.23 4.42
N LYS A 287 -32.39 2.20 3.15
CA LYS A 287 -31.64 2.78 2.03
C LYS A 287 -31.57 4.30 2.12
N HIS A 288 -32.69 4.93 2.42
CA HIS A 288 -32.77 6.39 2.59
C HIS A 288 -31.92 6.86 3.78
N HIS A 289 -32.03 6.18 4.91
CA HIS A 289 -31.28 6.44 6.14
C HIS A 289 -29.77 6.25 5.92
N LEU A 290 -29.35 5.18 5.25
CA LEU A 290 -27.95 4.98 4.85
C LEU A 290 -27.44 6.11 3.94
N LYS A 291 -28.25 6.54 2.97
CA LYS A 291 -27.90 7.64 2.06
C LYS A 291 -27.69 8.96 2.82
N LEU A 292 -28.59 9.32 3.73
CA LEU A 292 -28.47 10.51 4.57
C LEU A 292 -27.27 10.43 5.51
N HIS A 293 -27.01 9.27 6.13
CA HIS A 293 -25.84 9.08 6.98
C HIS A 293 -24.54 9.25 6.20
N GLN A 294 -24.42 8.64 5.02
CA GLN A 294 -23.25 8.82 4.16
C GLN A 294 -23.11 10.28 3.70
N TYR A 295 -24.21 10.97 3.41
CA TYR A 295 -24.18 12.40 3.08
C TYR A 295 -23.66 13.24 4.27
N LEU A 296 -24.14 12.98 5.49
CA LEU A 296 -23.63 13.62 6.71
C LEU A 296 -22.15 13.34 6.95
N GLN A 297 -21.70 12.09 6.73
CA GLN A 297 -20.30 11.71 6.83
C GLN A 297 -19.44 12.51 5.84
N LEU A 298 -19.92 12.67 4.60
CA LEU A 298 -19.21 13.47 3.59
C LEU A 298 -19.11 14.94 4.00
N LEU A 299 -20.20 15.56 4.47
CA LEU A 299 -20.18 16.96 4.91
C LEU A 299 -19.19 17.19 6.05
N ARG A 300 -19.19 16.30 7.05
CA ARG A 300 -18.23 16.37 8.17
C ARG A 300 -16.79 16.14 7.73
N TYR A 301 -16.59 15.24 6.78
CA TYR A 301 -15.27 14.97 6.21
C TYR A 301 -14.74 16.17 5.41
N GLU A 302 -15.55 16.77 4.54
CA GLU A 302 -15.20 17.97 3.77
C GLU A 302 -14.93 19.17 4.70
N GLN A 303 -15.72 19.36 5.76
CA GLN A 303 -15.43 20.38 6.77
C GLN A 303 -14.06 20.14 7.43
N SER A 304 -13.78 18.90 7.86
CA SER A 304 -12.49 18.54 8.47
C SER A 304 -11.33 18.73 7.49
N PHE A 305 -11.55 18.43 6.21
CA PHE A 305 -10.58 18.64 5.13
C PHE A 305 -10.27 20.13 4.97
N GLN A 306 -11.29 20.99 4.85
CA GLN A 306 -11.13 22.44 4.68
C GLN A 306 -10.42 23.07 5.89
N GLU A 307 -10.79 22.69 7.11
CA GLU A 307 -10.12 23.16 8.33
C GLU A 307 -8.64 22.77 8.35
N MET A 308 -8.32 21.55 7.91
CA MET A 308 -6.95 21.06 7.83
C MET A 308 -6.15 21.72 6.70
N GLU A 309 -6.76 21.93 5.54
CA GLU A 309 -6.19 22.63 4.40
C GLU A 309 -5.75 24.04 4.82
N LEU A 310 -6.63 24.80 5.48
CA LEU A 310 -6.30 26.12 6.02
C LEU A 310 -5.14 26.10 7.02
N CYS A 311 -5.07 25.08 7.90
CA CYS A 311 -3.95 24.93 8.83
C CYS A 311 -2.62 24.69 8.10
N LEU A 312 -2.62 23.82 7.08
CA LEU A 312 -1.44 23.50 6.27
C LEU A 312 -1.01 24.68 5.39
N GLU A 313 -1.97 25.43 4.83
CA GLU A 313 -1.70 26.67 4.09
C GLU A 313 -1.05 27.73 4.99
N HIS A 314 -1.56 27.90 6.22
CA HIS A 314 -0.97 28.83 7.19
C HIS A 314 0.48 28.47 7.52
N LEU A 315 0.76 27.19 7.79
CA LEU A 315 2.12 26.72 8.03
C LEU A 315 3.02 26.88 6.80
N THR A 316 2.49 26.65 5.60
CA THR A 316 3.22 26.85 4.35
C THR A 316 3.54 28.33 4.12
N ALA A 317 2.64 29.25 4.49
CA ALA A 317 2.90 30.68 4.46
C ALA A 317 4.00 31.08 5.46
N GLN A 318 3.92 30.58 6.70
CA GLN A 318 4.96 30.79 7.72
C GLN A 318 6.31 30.22 7.27
N GLU A 319 6.32 29.04 6.65
CA GLU A 319 7.52 28.45 6.06
C GLU A 319 8.10 29.43 5.04
N ARG A 320 7.31 29.94 4.08
CA ARG A 320 7.76 30.87 3.05
C ARG A 320 8.32 32.19 3.61
N GLU A 321 7.73 32.72 4.67
CA GLU A 321 8.18 33.95 5.34
C GLU A 321 9.53 33.79 6.07
N LEU A 322 9.90 32.57 6.48
CA LEU A 322 11.20 32.33 7.11
C LEU A 322 12.35 32.58 6.13
N CYS A 323 13.11 33.63 6.40
CA CYS A 323 14.28 34.04 5.66
C CYS A 323 15.46 33.09 5.91
N ILE A 324 16.19 32.73 4.83
CA ILE A 324 17.39 31.88 4.89
C ILE A 324 18.68 32.73 4.85
N SER A 325 18.61 34.02 4.48
CA SER A 325 19.80 34.88 4.43
C SER A 325 20.12 35.41 5.83
N ALA A 326 20.99 34.71 6.54
CA ALA A 326 21.59 35.17 7.78
C ALA A 326 23.04 35.53 7.52
N ASN A 327 23.46 36.72 7.98
CA ASN A 327 24.81 37.25 7.74
C ASN A 327 25.69 37.15 8.99
N SER A 328 25.11 36.72 10.11
CA SER A 328 25.80 36.50 11.37
C SER A 328 25.42 35.18 12.02
N LEU A 329 26.30 34.67 12.89
CA LEU A 329 26.07 33.42 13.62
C LEU A 329 24.80 33.51 14.50
N ALA A 330 24.62 34.62 15.22
CA ALA A 330 23.47 34.85 16.11
C ALA A 330 22.13 34.91 15.35
N GLU A 331 22.10 35.54 14.17
CA GLU A 331 20.91 35.55 13.30
C GLU A 331 20.57 34.15 12.80
N THR A 332 21.59 33.35 12.46
CA THR A 332 21.41 31.97 11.97
C THR A 332 20.89 31.05 13.07
N GLU A 333 21.45 31.14 14.29
CA GLU A 333 20.96 30.40 15.46
C GLU A 333 19.52 30.76 15.82
N GLN A 334 19.17 32.05 15.75
CA GLN A 334 17.79 32.49 15.95
C GLN A 334 16.85 31.96 14.87
N ALA A 335 17.29 31.92 13.61
CA ALA A 335 16.50 31.39 12.50
C ALA A 335 16.28 29.88 12.64
N LEU A 336 17.31 29.12 13.02
CA LEU A 336 17.21 27.69 13.33
C LEU A 336 16.20 27.43 14.45
N LYS A 337 16.26 28.17 15.56
CA LYS A 337 15.29 28.03 16.65
C LYS A 337 13.84 28.31 16.22
N ARG A 338 13.63 29.29 15.33
CA ARG A 338 12.29 29.57 14.78
C ARG A 338 11.83 28.44 13.85
N LEU A 339 12.75 27.90 13.05
CA LEU A 339 12.47 26.77 12.17
C LEU A 339 12.14 25.50 12.96
N ASP A 340 12.86 25.19 14.03
CA ASP A 340 12.59 24.04 14.91
C ASP A 340 11.18 24.11 15.51
N ASN A 341 10.77 25.30 15.97
CA ASN A 341 9.41 25.52 16.47
C ASN A 341 8.36 25.30 15.36
N LEU A 342 8.63 25.78 14.14
CA LEU A 342 7.74 25.58 13.01
C LEU A 342 7.66 24.10 12.59
N GLU A 343 8.79 23.39 12.58
CA GLU A 343 8.84 21.94 12.31
C GLU A 343 8.06 21.16 13.36
N SER A 344 8.18 21.51 14.65
CA SER A 344 7.38 20.88 15.71
C SER A 344 5.88 21.10 15.51
N ASN A 345 5.46 22.31 15.15
CA ASN A 345 4.06 22.61 14.86
C ASN A 345 3.56 21.86 13.60
N ALA A 346 4.39 21.83 12.55
CA ALA A 346 4.08 21.08 11.33
C ALA A 346 3.96 19.58 11.58
N GLN A 347 4.78 19.00 12.45
CA GLN A 347 4.66 17.59 12.86
C GLN A 347 3.33 17.30 13.57
N GLU A 348 2.86 18.19 14.45
CA GLU A 348 1.57 18.04 15.11
C GLU A 348 0.40 18.13 14.11
N VAL A 349 0.42 19.14 13.23
CA VAL A 349 -0.63 19.33 12.21
C VAL A 349 -0.63 18.19 11.19
N THR A 350 0.54 17.72 10.75
CA THR A 350 0.64 16.57 9.82
C THR A 350 0.15 15.27 10.48
N ALA A 351 0.40 15.05 11.78
CA ALA A 351 -0.17 13.92 12.51
C ALA A 351 -1.70 13.99 12.56
N ARG A 352 -2.29 15.18 12.77
CA ARG A 352 -3.75 15.39 12.69
C ARG A 352 -4.28 15.16 11.27
N ALA A 353 -3.56 15.61 10.23
CA ALA A 353 -3.94 15.35 8.84
C ALA A 353 -3.94 13.84 8.50
N GLN A 354 -2.99 13.08 9.05
CA GLN A 354 -2.95 11.61 8.89
C GLN A 354 -4.19 10.93 9.49
N ILE A 355 -4.73 11.44 10.59
CA ILE A 355 -5.99 10.94 11.17
C ILE A 355 -7.16 11.16 10.21
N ILE A 356 -7.25 12.33 9.57
CA ILE A 356 -8.29 12.63 8.57
C ILE A 356 -8.13 11.72 7.34
N ILE A 357 -6.90 11.53 6.84
CA ILE A 357 -6.61 10.62 5.73
C ILE A 357 -7.02 9.19 6.08
N LEU A 358 -6.72 8.73 7.29
CA LEU A 358 -7.12 7.40 7.76
C LEU A 358 -8.65 7.26 7.82
N HIS A 359 -9.35 8.28 8.32
CA HIS A 359 -10.81 8.30 8.32
C HIS A 359 -11.38 8.23 6.90
N GLY A 360 -10.80 8.98 5.94
CA GLY A 360 -11.18 8.89 4.53
C GLY A 360 -10.99 7.48 3.94
N HIS A 361 -9.88 6.81 4.26
CA HIS A 361 -9.65 5.42 3.85
C HIS A 361 -10.64 4.43 4.48
N GLN A 362 -11.05 4.66 5.74
CA GLN A 362 -12.07 3.85 6.39
C GLN A 362 -13.44 4.00 5.72
N LEU A 363 -13.84 5.22 5.37
CA LEU A 363 -15.08 5.47 4.61
C LEU A 363 -15.03 4.79 3.23
N SER A 364 -13.89 4.87 2.55
CA SER A 364 -13.62 4.21 1.28
C SER A 364 -13.76 2.68 1.37
N ALA A 365 -13.16 2.05 2.40
CA ALA A 365 -13.30 0.62 2.66
C ALA A 365 -14.76 0.21 2.99
N GLY A 366 -15.53 1.13 3.57
CA GLY A 366 -16.96 1.00 3.81
C GLY A 366 -17.84 1.13 2.55
N HIS A 367 -17.26 1.22 1.35
CA HIS A 367 -17.95 1.40 0.07
C HIS A 367 -18.84 2.67 0.05
N HIS A 368 -18.34 3.76 0.62
CA HIS A 368 -19.02 5.05 0.62
C HIS A 368 -19.32 5.55 -0.81
N TYR A 369 -20.52 6.10 -1.07
CA TYR A 369 -20.91 6.49 -2.43
C TYR A 369 -19.97 7.55 -3.05
N ALA A 370 -19.39 8.43 -2.24
CA ALA A 370 -18.45 9.48 -2.65
C ALA A 370 -16.97 9.07 -2.59
N MET A 371 -16.66 7.77 -2.69
CA MET A 371 -15.30 7.23 -2.57
C MET A 371 -14.25 7.98 -3.41
N ALA A 372 -14.57 8.32 -4.67
CA ALA A 372 -13.64 9.00 -5.57
C ALA A 372 -13.20 10.38 -5.02
N LEU A 373 -14.16 11.19 -4.56
CA LEU A 373 -13.89 12.50 -3.98
C LEU A 373 -13.10 12.39 -2.67
N ILE A 374 -13.51 11.50 -1.78
CA ILE A 374 -12.83 11.28 -0.49
C ILE A 374 -11.36 10.88 -0.72
N MET A 375 -11.11 9.95 -1.66
CA MET A 375 -9.76 9.51 -2.00
C MET A 375 -8.93 10.61 -2.65
N GLN A 376 -9.54 11.47 -3.46
CA GLN A 376 -8.89 12.67 -4.00
C GLN A 376 -8.42 13.57 -2.85
N ARG A 377 -9.29 13.93 -1.91
CA ARG A 377 -8.96 14.73 -0.72
C ARG A 377 -7.85 14.12 0.13
N CYS A 378 -7.88 12.79 0.33
CA CYS A 378 -6.82 12.07 1.04
C CYS A 378 -5.44 12.26 0.37
N ASN A 379 -5.40 12.27 -0.96
CA ASN A 379 -4.18 12.44 -1.71
C ASN A 379 -3.70 13.90 -1.71
N GLU A 380 -4.63 14.87 -1.77
CA GLU A 380 -4.34 16.30 -1.61
C GLU A 380 -3.69 16.60 -0.24
N LEU A 381 -4.31 16.16 0.85
CA LEU A 381 -3.73 16.34 2.20
C LEU A 381 -2.35 15.69 2.32
N ARG A 382 -2.17 14.48 1.78
CA ARG A 382 -0.86 13.81 1.78
C ARG A 382 0.18 14.64 1.02
N HIS A 383 -0.19 15.15 -0.15
CA HIS A 383 0.69 15.99 -0.96
C HIS A 383 1.08 17.29 -0.24
N TYR A 384 0.13 17.97 0.42
CA TYR A 384 0.43 19.17 1.21
C TYR A 384 1.39 18.86 2.37
N CYS A 385 1.17 17.76 3.10
CA CYS A 385 2.04 17.33 4.19
C CYS A 385 3.47 17.02 3.71
N ASP A 386 3.58 16.25 2.62
CA ASP A 386 4.87 15.83 2.06
C ASP A 386 5.66 17.03 1.53
N THR A 387 4.97 17.96 0.84
CA THR A 387 5.58 19.18 0.30
C THR A 387 6.10 20.10 1.39
N LEU A 388 5.28 20.36 2.42
CA LEU A 388 5.68 21.19 3.57
C LEU A 388 6.87 20.56 4.31
N THR A 389 6.82 19.24 4.56
CA THR A 389 7.91 18.51 5.24
C THR A 389 9.21 18.57 4.44
N ALA A 390 9.14 18.42 3.12
CA ALA A 390 10.30 18.51 2.25
C ALA A 390 10.89 19.93 2.22
N ALA A 391 10.04 20.96 2.16
CA ALA A 391 10.45 22.36 2.19
C ALA A 391 11.17 22.71 3.51
N LEU A 392 10.58 22.34 4.65
CA LEU A 392 11.16 22.56 5.98
C LEU A 392 12.52 21.86 6.12
N LYS A 393 12.62 20.57 5.77
CA LYS A 393 13.90 19.83 5.79
C LYS A 393 14.97 20.47 4.90
N THR A 394 14.57 20.97 3.73
CA THR A 394 15.49 21.65 2.81
C THR A 394 16.02 22.94 3.44
N LYS A 395 15.14 23.74 4.06
CA LYS A 395 15.53 24.95 4.80
C LYS A 395 16.41 24.64 6.00
N HIS A 396 16.08 23.61 6.78
CA HIS A 396 16.86 23.19 7.93
C HIS A 396 18.29 22.81 7.52
N THR A 397 18.41 21.98 6.48
CA THR A 397 19.72 21.57 5.94
C THR A 397 20.52 22.78 5.47
N ARG A 398 19.89 23.72 4.77
CA ARG A 398 20.55 24.93 4.26
C ARG A 398 20.99 25.86 5.38
N LEU A 399 20.14 26.12 6.38
CA LEU A 399 20.51 26.96 7.53
C LEU A 399 21.62 26.32 8.37
N LEU A 400 21.61 25.00 8.54
CA LEU A 400 22.68 24.28 9.24
C LEU A 400 24.02 24.40 8.49
N GLN A 401 24.00 24.31 7.17
CA GLN A 401 25.17 24.56 6.32
C GLN A 401 25.67 26.01 6.46
N THR A 402 24.77 27.00 6.41
CA THR A 402 25.12 28.42 6.61
C THR A 402 25.71 28.66 8.00
N HIS A 403 25.12 28.07 9.04
CA HIS A 403 25.64 28.15 10.41
C HIS A 403 27.06 27.59 10.51
N GLN A 404 27.29 26.39 9.95
CA GLN A 404 28.61 25.78 9.92
C GLN A 404 29.60 26.65 9.15
N MET A 405 29.21 27.21 8.00
CA MET A 405 30.05 28.10 7.22
C MET A 405 30.44 29.37 7.98
N LEU A 406 29.48 30.04 8.63
CA LEU A 406 29.74 31.25 9.42
C LEU A 406 30.61 30.98 10.63
N LEU A 407 30.41 29.85 11.31
CA LEU A 407 31.28 29.41 12.41
C LEU A 407 32.73 29.23 11.93
N CYS A 408 32.89 28.57 10.78
CA CYS A 408 34.20 28.32 10.18
C CYS A 408 34.87 29.61 9.69
N LEU A 409 34.10 30.53 9.10
CA LEU A 409 34.58 31.84 8.69
C LEU A 409 35.08 32.64 9.91
N GLY A 410 34.35 32.61 11.02
CA GLY A 410 34.78 33.23 12.27
C GLY A 410 36.10 32.64 12.79
N GLN A 411 36.24 31.31 12.76
CA GLN A 411 37.50 30.63 13.13
C GLN A 411 38.67 30.98 12.20
N ALA A 412 38.42 31.05 10.89
CA ALA A 412 39.43 31.41 9.89
C ALA A 412 39.86 32.88 10.07
N GLN A 413 38.92 33.79 10.33
CA GLN A 413 39.23 35.19 10.61
C GLN A 413 40.11 35.33 11.86
N THR A 414 39.76 34.66 12.97
CA THR A 414 40.60 34.67 14.17
C THR A 414 42.01 34.13 13.92
N TRP A 415 42.12 33.05 13.15
CA TRP A 415 43.42 32.47 12.79
C TRP A 415 44.25 33.43 11.91
N CYS A 416 43.62 34.11 10.95
CA CYS A 416 44.27 35.13 10.12
C CYS A 416 44.73 36.33 10.94
N ASP A 417 43.92 36.79 11.90
CA ASP A 417 44.28 37.90 12.80
C ASP A 417 45.48 37.51 13.68
N ASP A 418 45.49 36.30 14.23
CA ASP A 418 46.61 35.74 14.97
C ASP A 418 47.88 35.61 14.11
N ALA A 419 47.73 35.17 12.85
CA ALA A 419 48.80 35.06 11.88
C ALA A 419 49.42 36.42 11.54
N ALA A 420 48.57 37.41 11.23
CA ALA A 420 48.98 38.77 10.92
C ALA A 420 49.70 39.41 12.12
N TYR A 421 49.18 39.21 13.34
CA TYR A 421 49.82 39.68 14.57
C TYR A 421 51.18 39.00 14.82
N LEU A 422 51.28 37.69 14.59
CA LEU A 422 52.53 36.94 14.73
C LEU A 422 53.58 37.42 13.73
N LEU A 423 53.21 37.59 12.46
CA LEU A 423 54.09 38.04 11.39
C LEU A 423 54.54 39.50 11.58
N ALA A 424 53.63 40.39 12.00
CA ALA A 424 53.97 41.79 12.28
C ALA A 424 54.95 41.94 13.46
N ASN A 425 54.95 40.98 14.40
CA ASN A 425 55.87 40.94 15.55
C ASN A 425 57.19 40.19 15.28
N GLN A 426 57.47 39.82 14.03
CA GLN A 426 58.77 39.27 13.60
C GLN A 426 59.78 40.42 13.38
N LEU A 427 60.44 40.86 14.46
CA LEU A 427 61.52 41.85 14.38
C LEU A 427 62.71 41.33 13.56
N VAL A 428 63.26 42.16 12.66
CA VAL A 428 64.39 41.83 11.77
C VAL A 428 65.62 41.33 12.56
N ASP A 429 65.80 41.80 13.79
CA ASP A 429 66.92 41.41 14.67
C ASP A 429 66.88 39.93 15.09
N LYS A 430 65.70 39.29 15.10
CA LYS A 430 65.55 37.87 15.44
C LYS A 430 66.13 36.93 14.37
N PHE A 431 66.30 37.40 13.15
CA PHE A 431 66.84 36.60 12.04
C PHE A 431 68.38 36.70 11.91
N GLN A 432 69.05 37.48 12.75
CA GLN A 432 70.51 37.62 12.73
C GLN A 432 71.25 36.46 13.40
N SER A 433 70.53 35.55 14.08
CA SER A 433 71.07 34.32 14.67
C SER A 433 70.33 33.09 14.18
N LYS A 434 71.05 31.96 14.06
CA LYS A 434 70.49 30.68 13.64
C LYS A 434 69.39 30.20 14.60
N GLU A 435 69.59 30.37 15.89
CA GLU A 435 68.61 30.00 16.93
C GLU A 435 67.34 30.86 16.84
N GLY A 436 67.47 32.16 16.55
CA GLY A 436 66.33 33.07 16.39
C GLY A 436 65.50 32.77 15.14
N ALA A 437 66.16 32.45 14.02
CA ALA A 437 65.47 32.01 12.80
C ALA A 437 64.74 30.66 12.99
N GLN A 438 65.33 29.71 13.74
CA GLN A 438 64.69 28.44 14.07
C GLN A 438 63.53 28.57 15.06
N ALA A 439 63.57 29.56 15.97
CA ALA A 439 62.43 29.86 16.85
C ALA A 439 61.26 30.45 16.04
N ALA A 440 61.53 31.42 15.17
CA ALA A 440 60.53 32.01 14.29
C ALA A 440 59.89 30.96 13.35
N LEU A 441 60.68 30.03 12.81
CA LEU A 441 60.19 28.92 11.99
C LEU A 441 59.23 28.02 12.78
N ARG A 442 59.61 27.62 14.01
CA ARG A 442 58.75 26.78 14.87
C ARG A 442 57.44 27.46 15.26
N ASP A 443 57.47 28.77 15.49
CA ASP A 443 56.26 29.54 15.79
C ASP A 443 55.30 29.58 14.59
N ILE A 444 55.83 29.69 13.37
CA ILE A 444 55.06 29.61 12.11
C ILE A 444 54.55 28.19 11.87
N GLU A 445 55.38 27.16 12.05
CA GLU A 445 54.99 25.76 11.93
C GLU A 445 53.84 25.42 12.89
N LYS A 446 53.92 25.87 14.14
CA LYS A 446 52.87 25.68 15.14
C LYS A 446 51.56 26.38 14.79
N LEU A 447 51.63 27.58 14.18
CA LEU A 447 50.46 28.29 13.69
C LEU A 447 49.80 27.55 12.51
N LEU A 448 50.62 26.98 11.61
CA LEU A 448 50.16 26.17 10.48
C LEU A 448 49.52 24.84 10.93
N GLU A 449 50.06 24.22 11.98
CA GLU A 449 49.44 23.04 12.62
C GLU A 449 48.06 23.36 13.22
N GLY A 450 47.81 24.61 13.62
CA GLY A 450 46.55 25.09 14.18
C GLY A 450 45.51 25.58 13.16
N ALA A 451 45.74 25.41 11.86
CA ALA A 451 44.85 25.92 10.81
C ALA A 451 43.45 25.26 10.86
N PRO A 452 42.35 26.03 10.75
CA PRO A 452 41.00 25.48 10.67
C PRO A 452 40.83 24.49 9.52
N SER A 453 40.22 23.34 9.79
CA SER A 453 40.06 22.22 8.84
C SER A 453 39.31 22.56 7.55
N MET A 454 38.60 23.69 7.49
CA MET A 454 37.88 24.18 6.31
C MET A 454 38.79 24.82 5.25
N LEU A 455 39.96 25.34 5.64
CA LEU A 455 40.99 25.77 4.69
C LEU A 455 41.57 24.58 3.90
N SER A 456 41.36 23.36 4.40
CA SER A 456 41.80 22.10 3.79
C SER A 456 40.70 21.31 3.09
N SER A 457 39.44 21.78 3.04
CA SER A 457 38.29 21.00 2.55
C SER A 457 37.40 21.72 1.52
N GLY A 458 37.99 22.51 0.62
CA GLY A 458 37.34 22.98 -0.62
C GLY A 458 36.76 24.39 -0.55
N LEU A 459 37.21 25.25 -1.48
CA LEU A 459 36.84 26.67 -1.64
C LEU A 459 35.47 26.91 -2.27
N ASP A 460 34.80 25.89 -2.79
CA ASP A 460 33.61 26.05 -3.64
C ASP A 460 32.41 26.63 -2.89
N ILE A 461 32.34 26.41 -1.57
CA ILE A 461 31.29 26.97 -0.71
C ILE A 461 31.45 28.50 -0.57
N LEU A 462 32.69 29.00 -0.52
CA LEU A 462 32.98 30.43 -0.40
C LEU A 462 32.76 31.18 -1.73
N PHE A 463 32.98 30.52 -2.87
CA PHE A 463 32.82 31.11 -4.21
C PHE A 463 31.38 31.48 -4.55
N SER A 464 30.42 30.74 -4.00
CA SER A 464 29.00 30.88 -4.34
C SER A 464 28.27 32.04 -3.65
N LEU A 465 28.88 32.70 -2.65
CA LEU A 465 28.14 33.53 -1.69
C LEU A 465 28.58 35.00 -1.52
N PHE A 466 29.63 35.50 -2.17
CA PHE A 466 30.07 36.89 -1.97
C PHE A 466 30.30 37.69 -3.26
N SER A 467 29.56 38.80 -3.38
CA SER A 467 29.84 39.92 -4.28
C SER A 467 30.31 41.14 -3.48
N ALA A 468 31.60 41.24 -3.16
CA ALA A 468 32.21 42.51 -2.72
C ALA A 468 33.74 42.48 -2.79
N ASN A 469 34.32 43.62 -3.22
CA ASN A 469 35.75 43.84 -3.49
C ASN A 469 36.73 43.56 -2.33
N ASP A 470 36.27 43.41 -1.08
CA ASP A 470 37.17 43.18 0.06
C ASP A 470 37.61 41.69 0.20
N VAL A 471 36.95 40.78 -0.52
CA VAL A 471 37.30 39.34 -0.56
C VAL A 471 38.47 39.06 -1.53
N LEU A 472 38.76 39.96 -2.46
CA LEU A 472 39.77 39.74 -3.50
C LEU A 472 41.18 39.55 -2.93
N HIS A 473 41.51 40.25 -1.84
CA HIS A 473 42.82 40.17 -1.20
C HIS A 473 43.00 38.85 -0.42
N LEU A 474 41.93 38.39 0.23
CA LEU A 474 41.88 37.11 0.95
C LEU A 474 41.85 35.93 -0.05
N PHE A 475 41.18 36.11 -1.19
CA PHE A 475 41.16 35.17 -2.31
C PHE A 475 42.55 35.00 -2.94
N LEU A 476 43.28 36.09 -3.19
CA LEU A 476 44.63 36.05 -3.74
C LEU A 476 45.64 35.40 -2.78
N LEU A 477 45.52 35.65 -1.46
CA LEU A 477 46.36 35.00 -0.44
C LEU A 477 46.03 33.51 -0.30
N LEU A 478 44.75 33.13 -0.31
CA LEU A 478 44.33 31.74 -0.21
C LEU A 478 44.67 30.94 -1.47
N HIS A 479 44.49 31.53 -2.66
CA HIS A 479 44.92 30.94 -3.93
C HIS A 479 46.45 30.79 -3.99
N ALA A 480 47.21 31.79 -3.52
CA ALA A 480 48.66 31.67 -3.40
C ALA A 480 49.06 30.54 -2.44
N CYS A 481 48.42 30.42 -1.27
CA CYS A 481 48.67 29.34 -0.31
C CYS A 481 48.33 27.95 -0.88
N ILE A 482 47.23 27.81 -1.61
CA ILE A 482 46.83 26.55 -2.24
C ILE A 482 47.78 26.18 -3.39
N CYS A 483 48.17 27.14 -4.23
CA CYS A 483 49.23 26.94 -5.22
C CYS A 483 50.56 26.54 -4.56
N LEU A 484 50.89 27.10 -3.40
CA LEU A 484 52.06 26.71 -2.60
C LEU A 484 51.94 25.27 -2.07
N CYS A 485 50.77 24.84 -1.61
CA CYS A 485 50.51 23.47 -1.14
C CYS A 485 50.51 22.45 -2.30
N HIS A 486 49.89 22.77 -3.45
CA HIS A 486 49.96 21.97 -4.67
C HIS A 486 51.40 21.76 -5.14
N SER A 487 52.14 22.86 -5.18
CA SER A 487 53.55 22.85 -5.54
C SER A 487 54.41 22.12 -4.51
N HIS A 488 53.99 22.08 -3.23
CA HIS A 488 54.67 21.28 -2.20
C HIS A 488 54.48 19.77 -2.39
N VAL A 489 53.24 19.30 -2.57
CA VAL A 489 52.98 17.86 -2.79
C VAL A 489 53.59 17.38 -4.11
N MET A 490 53.54 18.20 -5.16
CA MET A 490 54.18 17.87 -6.43
C MET A 490 55.71 17.82 -6.32
N ARG A 491 56.32 18.78 -5.59
CA ARG A 491 57.75 18.73 -5.27
C ARG A 491 58.10 17.51 -4.43
N GLU A 492 57.29 17.15 -3.44
CA GLU A 492 57.50 15.93 -2.64
C GLU A 492 57.44 14.69 -3.54
N LEU A 493 56.45 14.59 -4.42
CA LEU A 493 56.31 13.46 -5.34
C LEU A 493 57.55 13.31 -6.23
N ILE A 494 58.01 14.40 -6.85
CA ILE A 494 59.19 14.42 -7.74
C ILE A 494 60.47 14.14 -6.96
N GLU A 495 60.69 14.81 -5.82
CA GLU A 495 61.92 14.64 -5.05
C GLU A 495 62.02 13.22 -4.47
N THR A 496 60.91 12.69 -3.94
CA THR A 496 60.87 11.32 -3.43
C THR A 496 60.93 10.28 -4.55
N GLU A 497 60.51 10.61 -5.78
CA GLU A 497 60.72 9.78 -6.96
C GLU A 497 62.19 9.76 -7.35
N ARG A 498 62.84 10.92 -7.40
CA ARG A 498 64.26 11.08 -7.71
C ARG A 498 65.12 10.29 -6.74
N ILE A 499 64.89 10.47 -5.42
CA ILE A 499 65.58 9.71 -4.38
C ILE A 499 65.36 8.21 -4.58
N TYR A 500 64.12 7.79 -4.88
CA TYR A 500 63.82 6.39 -5.12
C TYR A 500 64.61 5.82 -6.33
N VAL A 501 64.65 6.53 -7.45
CA VAL A 501 65.41 6.13 -8.65
C VAL A 501 66.92 6.06 -8.36
N GLU A 502 67.47 7.06 -7.67
CA GLU A 502 68.88 7.10 -7.25
C GLU A 502 69.22 5.91 -6.34
N GLU A 503 68.36 5.60 -5.36
CA GLU A 503 68.55 4.50 -4.43
C GLU A 503 68.45 3.13 -5.12
N LEU A 504 67.52 2.96 -6.07
CA LEU A 504 67.47 1.74 -6.90
C LEU A 504 68.74 1.57 -7.72
N LEU A 505 69.22 2.63 -8.36
CA LEU A 505 70.44 2.59 -9.15
C LEU A 505 71.65 2.24 -8.30
N SER A 506 71.76 2.82 -7.09
CA SER A 506 72.82 2.50 -6.14
C SER A 506 72.82 1.01 -5.78
N VAL A 507 71.65 0.41 -5.57
CA VAL A 507 71.54 -1.04 -5.31
C VAL A 507 71.96 -1.87 -6.52
N LEU A 508 71.51 -1.49 -7.72
CA LEU A 508 71.78 -2.22 -8.95
C LEU A 508 73.26 -2.19 -9.34
N LEU A 509 73.92 -1.04 -9.20
CA LEU A 509 75.35 -0.90 -9.50
C LEU A 509 76.22 -1.41 -8.35
N GLY A 510 75.89 -1.04 -7.12
CA GLY A 510 76.74 -1.25 -5.96
C GLY A 510 76.62 -2.62 -5.30
N TYR A 511 75.55 -3.37 -5.56
CA TYR A 511 75.39 -4.74 -5.09
C TYR A 511 75.17 -5.71 -6.24
N ARG A 512 74.15 -5.49 -7.08
CA ARG A 512 73.77 -6.48 -8.11
C ARG A 512 74.86 -6.66 -9.17
N ALA A 513 75.43 -5.58 -9.69
CA ALA A 513 76.53 -5.65 -10.66
C ALA A 513 77.85 -6.11 -10.02
N GLU A 514 78.10 -5.74 -8.76
CA GLU A 514 79.27 -6.18 -7.99
C GLU A 514 79.30 -7.71 -7.77
N MET A 515 78.17 -8.42 -7.88
CA MET A 515 78.17 -9.90 -7.84
C MET A 515 78.91 -10.55 -9.02
N ASP A 516 79.02 -9.82 -10.13
CA ASP A 516 79.75 -10.23 -11.34
C ASP A 516 81.19 -9.65 -11.36
N ASN A 517 81.56 -8.85 -10.35
CA ASN A 517 82.89 -8.25 -10.24
C ASN A 517 83.96 -9.31 -9.89
N PRO A 518 84.98 -9.55 -10.73
CA PRO A 518 86.02 -10.54 -10.47
C PRO A 518 86.76 -10.30 -9.15
N ALA A 519 86.91 -9.04 -8.71
CA ALA A 519 87.59 -8.68 -7.47
C ALA A 519 86.85 -9.14 -6.20
N LEU A 520 85.51 -9.24 -6.26
CA LEU A 520 84.66 -9.67 -5.15
C LEU A 520 84.27 -11.16 -5.24
N SER A 521 84.72 -11.86 -6.29
CA SER A 521 84.41 -13.27 -6.51
C SER A 521 84.85 -14.18 -5.36
N GLY A 522 85.93 -13.83 -4.67
CA GLY A 522 86.45 -14.61 -3.54
C GLY A 522 85.63 -14.50 -2.25
N VAL A 523 84.83 -13.44 -2.09
CA VAL A 523 83.99 -13.19 -0.91
C VAL A 523 82.50 -13.45 -1.16
N LEU A 524 82.10 -13.67 -2.42
CA LEU A 524 80.72 -13.96 -2.81
C LEU A 524 80.43 -15.48 -2.77
N PRO A 525 79.48 -15.94 -1.93
CA PRO A 525 79.04 -17.33 -1.93
C PRO A 525 78.48 -17.76 -3.31
N PRO A 526 78.87 -18.95 -3.86
CA PRO A 526 78.38 -19.42 -5.16
C PRO A 526 76.85 -19.56 -5.24
N ILE A 527 76.19 -19.89 -4.12
CA ILE A 527 74.73 -19.99 -3.99
C ILE A 527 74.07 -18.62 -4.16
N LEU A 528 74.70 -17.55 -3.65
CA LEU A 528 74.20 -16.19 -3.84
C LEU A 528 74.37 -15.76 -5.30
N ARG A 529 75.52 -16.07 -5.92
CA ARG A 529 75.75 -15.75 -7.34
C ARG A 529 74.69 -16.36 -8.25
N SER A 530 74.34 -17.63 -8.05
CA SER A 530 73.31 -18.31 -8.86
C SER A 530 71.88 -17.86 -8.55
N LYS A 531 71.66 -17.16 -7.43
CA LYS A 531 70.35 -16.65 -6.98
C LYS A 531 70.25 -15.13 -7.00
N ARG A 532 71.13 -14.43 -7.73
CA ARG A 532 71.10 -12.97 -7.91
C ARG A 532 69.70 -12.47 -8.28
N ASP A 533 69.06 -13.10 -9.26
CA ASP A 533 67.75 -12.66 -9.77
C ASP A 533 66.60 -12.97 -8.77
N ILE A 534 66.81 -13.87 -7.79
CA ILE A 534 65.90 -14.06 -6.66
C ILE A 534 66.12 -12.98 -5.60
N LEU A 535 67.37 -12.61 -5.31
CA LEU A 535 67.68 -11.58 -4.32
C LEU A 535 67.12 -10.21 -4.72
N PHE A 536 67.35 -9.80 -5.97
CA PHE A 536 66.92 -8.50 -6.48
C PHE A 536 65.58 -8.51 -7.22
N GLY A 537 65.00 -9.69 -7.51
CA GLY A 537 63.78 -9.80 -8.31
C GLY A 537 63.91 -9.10 -9.67
N ASN A 538 62.81 -8.49 -10.12
CA ASN A 538 62.77 -7.64 -11.31
C ASN A 538 63.06 -6.15 -11.01
N MET A 539 63.88 -5.84 -9.99
CA MET A 539 64.31 -4.46 -9.70
C MET A 539 64.92 -3.71 -10.91
N PRO A 540 65.71 -4.33 -11.81
CA PRO A 540 66.18 -3.65 -13.03
C PRO A 540 65.06 -3.19 -13.95
N GLU A 541 63.99 -3.99 -14.05
CA GLU A 541 62.80 -3.65 -14.83
C GLU A 541 62.14 -2.42 -14.21
N ILE A 542 61.93 -2.44 -12.89
CA ILE A 542 61.32 -1.33 -12.13
C ILE A 542 62.12 -0.05 -12.33
N TYR A 543 63.44 -0.11 -12.15
CA TYR A 543 64.31 1.04 -12.38
C TYR A 543 64.15 1.63 -13.79
N ASN A 544 64.13 0.80 -14.84
CA ASN A 544 63.97 1.28 -16.22
C ASN A 544 62.59 1.90 -16.48
N PHE A 545 61.54 1.42 -15.82
CA PHE A 545 60.21 2.01 -15.91
C PHE A 545 60.17 3.42 -15.30
N HIS A 546 60.90 3.66 -14.21
CA HIS A 546 60.92 4.95 -13.51
C HIS A 546 61.66 6.08 -14.25
N ILE A 547 61.93 5.93 -15.56
CA ILE A 547 61.97 7.07 -16.50
C ILE A 547 60.68 7.91 -16.39
N PHE A 548 59.60 7.34 -15.84
CA PHE A 548 58.43 8.04 -15.30
C PHE A 548 58.76 9.33 -14.52
N LEU A 549 59.92 9.44 -13.87
CA LEU A 549 60.40 10.69 -13.27
C LEU A 549 60.34 11.88 -14.24
N GLN A 550 60.69 11.70 -15.52
CA GLN A 550 60.63 12.76 -16.54
C GLN A 550 59.19 13.21 -16.81
N ASP A 551 58.25 12.27 -16.84
CA ASP A 551 56.83 12.54 -17.02
C ASP A 551 56.31 13.35 -15.81
N LEU A 552 56.76 13.00 -14.58
CA LEU A 552 56.42 13.73 -13.35
C LEU A 552 57.06 15.13 -13.30
N GLU A 553 58.33 15.28 -13.68
CA GLU A 553 59.02 16.57 -13.76
C GLU A 553 58.31 17.53 -14.74
N GLY A 554 57.76 17.00 -15.85
CA GLY A 554 56.96 17.76 -16.81
C GLY A 554 55.65 18.33 -16.26
N CYS A 555 55.14 17.77 -15.15
CA CYS A 555 53.94 18.25 -14.46
C CYS A 555 54.23 19.26 -13.34
N LEU A 556 55.47 19.72 -13.16
CA LEU A 556 55.82 20.64 -12.06
C LEU A 556 55.06 21.97 -12.11
N GLU A 557 54.89 22.52 -13.32
CA GLU A 557 54.18 23.79 -13.55
C GLU A 557 52.65 23.62 -13.68
N ALA A 558 52.19 22.39 -13.92
CA ALA A 558 50.77 22.03 -14.11
C ALA A 558 50.47 20.69 -13.40
N PRO A 559 50.38 20.69 -12.06
CA PRO A 559 50.23 19.48 -11.25
C PRO A 559 48.94 18.70 -11.53
N GLU A 560 47.90 19.36 -12.07
CA GLU A 560 46.67 18.73 -12.54
C GLU A 560 46.88 17.67 -13.63
N GLY A 561 47.93 17.79 -14.43
CA GLY A 561 48.28 16.84 -15.49
C GLY A 561 48.82 15.50 -14.98
N VAL A 562 49.24 15.42 -13.71
CA VAL A 562 49.89 14.22 -13.16
C VAL A 562 48.96 13.00 -13.16
N GLY A 563 47.64 13.21 -13.01
CA GLY A 563 46.65 12.15 -13.09
C GLY A 563 46.68 11.41 -14.43
N ALA A 564 46.85 12.14 -15.54
CA ALA A 564 46.99 11.55 -16.87
C ALA A 564 48.25 10.70 -16.99
N CYS A 565 49.39 11.16 -16.45
CA CYS A 565 50.65 10.40 -16.46
C CYS A 565 50.51 9.02 -15.80
N PHE A 566 49.81 8.93 -14.66
CA PHE A 566 49.55 7.64 -14.01
C PHE A 566 48.63 6.74 -14.84
N LEU A 567 47.61 7.30 -15.47
CA LEU A 567 46.65 6.55 -16.28
C LEU A 567 47.27 5.98 -17.57
N GLU A 568 48.14 6.76 -18.23
CA GLU A 568 48.88 6.32 -19.41
C GLU A 568 49.83 5.15 -19.11
N ARG A 569 50.43 5.15 -17.91
CA ARG A 569 51.42 4.15 -17.49
C ARG A 569 50.85 3.01 -16.64
N LYS A 570 49.53 2.98 -16.39
CA LYS A 570 48.89 2.03 -15.44
C LYS A 570 49.22 0.57 -15.66
N GLU A 571 49.39 0.13 -16.91
CA GLU A 571 49.70 -1.26 -17.25
C GLU A 571 51.16 -1.61 -16.90
N SER A 572 52.08 -0.66 -17.06
CA SER A 572 53.49 -0.84 -16.73
C SER A 572 53.72 -1.07 -15.23
N PHE A 573 52.92 -0.43 -14.36
CA PHE A 573 53.01 -0.65 -12.91
C PHE A 573 52.69 -2.10 -12.47
N GLN A 574 52.12 -2.96 -13.34
CA GLN A 574 51.89 -4.39 -13.01
C GLN A 574 53.18 -5.16 -12.68
N MET A 575 54.34 -4.69 -13.15
CA MET A 575 55.65 -5.25 -12.82
C MET A 575 55.93 -5.36 -11.31
N TYR A 576 55.28 -4.52 -10.49
CA TYR A 576 55.41 -4.55 -9.04
C TYR A 576 54.81 -5.82 -8.42
N GLU A 577 53.86 -6.47 -9.09
CA GLU A 577 53.29 -7.74 -8.65
C GLU A 577 54.37 -8.83 -8.58
N SER A 578 55.14 -8.98 -9.66
CA SER A 578 56.28 -9.90 -9.75
C SER A 578 57.32 -9.64 -8.66
N TYR A 579 57.60 -8.36 -8.36
CA TYR A 579 58.56 -8.00 -7.31
C TYR A 579 58.06 -8.42 -5.92
N CYS A 580 56.80 -8.10 -5.60
CA CYS A 580 56.21 -8.39 -4.31
C CYS A 580 56.10 -9.90 -4.06
N GLN A 581 55.67 -10.67 -5.06
CA GLN A 581 55.64 -12.14 -4.98
C GLN A 581 57.03 -12.74 -4.75
N ASN A 582 58.07 -12.15 -5.35
CA ASN A 582 59.45 -12.58 -5.14
C ASN A 582 60.03 -12.15 -3.79
N LYS A 583 59.51 -11.08 -3.16
CA LYS A 583 60.09 -10.50 -1.94
C LYS A 583 60.24 -11.51 -0.79
N LEU A 584 59.27 -12.42 -0.58
CA LEU A 584 59.40 -13.45 0.46
C LEU A 584 60.59 -14.39 0.22
N ARG A 585 60.86 -14.73 -1.05
CA ARG A 585 62.01 -15.56 -1.44
C ARG A 585 63.33 -14.78 -1.29
N SER A 586 63.33 -13.51 -1.68
CA SER A 586 64.46 -12.58 -1.46
C SER A 586 64.79 -12.43 0.03
N GLU A 587 63.78 -12.24 0.88
CA GLU A 587 63.92 -12.11 2.34
C GLU A 587 64.47 -13.39 2.98
N ALA A 588 63.94 -14.56 2.59
CA ALA A 588 64.45 -15.85 3.09
C ALA A 588 65.90 -16.09 2.69
N LEU A 589 66.30 -15.66 1.48
CA LEU A 589 67.68 -15.71 1.03
C LEU A 589 68.56 -14.72 1.80
N TRP A 590 68.08 -13.48 2.01
CA TRP A 590 68.78 -12.47 2.80
C TRP A 590 69.08 -12.95 4.22
N ARG A 591 68.09 -13.52 4.93
CA ARG A 591 68.27 -14.03 6.31
C ARG A 591 69.33 -15.12 6.44
N GLN A 592 69.64 -15.85 5.37
CA GLN A 592 70.67 -16.89 5.38
C GLN A 592 72.07 -16.33 5.14
N PHE A 593 72.19 -15.14 4.53
CA PHE A 593 73.46 -14.60 4.04
C PHE A 593 73.70 -13.12 4.38
N SER A 594 72.90 -12.52 5.26
CA SER A 594 72.99 -11.09 5.62
C SER A 594 74.38 -10.70 6.14
N ASP A 595 75.03 -11.61 6.85
CA ASP A 595 76.34 -11.38 7.47
C ASP A 595 77.51 -11.76 6.55
N CYS A 596 77.27 -12.04 5.26
CA CYS A 596 78.36 -12.44 4.36
C CYS A 596 79.27 -11.26 4.00
N GLY A 597 80.57 -11.54 3.89
CA GLY A 597 81.61 -10.52 3.65
C GLY A 597 81.40 -9.71 2.37
N PHE A 598 80.72 -10.28 1.37
CA PHE A 598 80.34 -9.56 0.16
C PHE A 598 79.44 -8.34 0.45
N PHE A 599 78.36 -8.51 1.22
CA PHE A 599 77.43 -7.41 1.50
C PHE A 599 78.07 -6.34 2.37
N LEU A 600 78.89 -6.72 3.34
CA LEU A 600 79.64 -5.77 4.18
C LEU A 600 80.59 -4.91 3.34
N GLU A 601 81.31 -5.51 2.38
CA GLU A 601 82.23 -4.78 1.51
C GLU A 601 81.49 -3.84 0.56
N CYS A 602 80.40 -4.29 -0.07
CA CYS A 602 79.53 -3.45 -0.90
C CYS A 602 78.94 -2.29 -0.09
N GLN A 603 78.43 -2.56 1.12
CA GLN A 603 77.86 -1.54 2.00
C GLN A 603 78.88 -0.48 2.39
N LYS A 604 80.12 -0.91 2.70
CA LYS A 604 81.23 -0.01 2.99
C LYS A 604 81.63 0.84 1.79
N LYS A 605 81.76 0.24 0.59
CA LYS A 605 82.09 0.95 -0.65
C LYS A 605 81.07 2.03 -1.00
N LEU A 606 79.78 1.78 -0.72
CA LEU A 606 78.69 2.72 -1.00
C LEU A 606 78.42 3.71 0.14
N GLU A 607 79.10 3.55 1.28
CA GLU A 607 78.86 4.32 2.51
C GLU A 607 77.39 4.27 2.98
N HIS A 608 76.72 3.13 2.73
CA HIS A 608 75.32 2.94 3.08
C HIS A 608 75.14 2.76 4.60
N LYS A 609 74.31 3.61 5.21
CA LYS A 609 73.98 3.55 6.64
C LYS A 609 73.04 2.41 7.02
N LEU A 610 72.24 1.93 6.06
CA LEU A 610 71.27 0.85 6.24
C LEU A 610 71.74 -0.41 5.50
N GLY A 611 71.29 -1.59 5.97
CA GLY A 611 71.52 -2.86 5.29
C GLY A 611 70.78 -2.94 3.95
N LEU A 612 71.22 -3.84 3.06
CA LEU A 612 70.64 -4.01 1.73
C LEU A 612 69.14 -4.35 1.78
N ASP A 613 68.68 -5.09 2.78
CA ASP A 613 67.27 -5.41 3.03
C ASP A 613 66.37 -4.17 3.10
N SER A 614 66.85 -3.10 3.73
CA SER A 614 66.11 -1.83 3.80
C SER A 614 65.88 -1.22 2.41
N TYR A 615 66.86 -1.37 1.51
CA TYR A 615 66.74 -0.92 0.12
C TYR A 615 65.88 -1.86 -0.73
N LEU A 616 65.90 -3.17 -0.46
CA LEU A 616 65.02 -4.16 -1.11
C LEU A 616 63.54 -3.98 -0.73
N LEU A 617 63.21 -3.22 0.32
CA LEU A 617 61.83 -2.87 0.66
C LEU A 617 61.32 -1.64 -0.09
N LYS A 618 62.20 -0.83 -0.69
CA LYS A 618 61.84 0.45 -1.32
C LYS A 618 60.78 0.32 -2.41
N PRO A 619 60.80 -0.67 -3.33
CA PRO A 619 59.72 -0.80 -4.31
C PRO A 619 58.34 -1.02 -3.67
N ILE A 620 58.25 -1.84 -2.64
CA ILE A 620 56.98 -2.08 -1.94
C ILE A 620 56.50 -0.80 -1.26
N GLN A 621 57.42 -0.10 -0.59
CA GLN A 621 57.13 1.19 0.05
C GLN A 621 56.67 2.22 -0.98
N ARG A 622 57.37 2.38 -2.11
CA ARG A 622 57.04 3.35 -3.15
C ARG A 622 55.65 3.10 -3.73
N LEU A 623 55.33 1.85 -4.07
CA LEU A 623 54.01 1.48 -4.58
C LEU A 623 52.87 1.92 -3.63
N THR A 624 53.05 1.71 -2.33
CA THR A 624 52.04 2.10 -1.31
C THR A 624 51.94 3.61 -1.07
N LYS A 625 52.96 4.37 -1.47
CA LYS A 625 53.02 5.83 -1.30
C LYS A 625 52.28 6.58 -2.41
N TYR A 626 52.25 6.06 -3.63
CA TYR A 626 51.56 6.74 -4.75
C TYR A 626 50.09 7.04 -4.44
N GLN A 627 49.33 6.10 -3.86
CA GLN A 627 47.94 6.38 -3.50
C GLN A 627 47.79 7.41 -2.37
N LEU A 628 48.78 7.54 -1.48
CA LEU A 628 48.76 8.59 -0.45
C LEU A 628 49.06 9.96 -1.07
N LEU A 629 50.06 10.03 -1.95
CA LEU A 629 50.45 11.27 -2.63
C LEU A 629 49.34 11.74 -3.58
N LEU A 630 48.70 10.83 -4.33
CA LEU A 630 47.53 11.15 -5.16
C LEU A 630 46.33 11.59 -4.32
N LYS A 631 46.09 10.98 -3.15
CA LYS A 631 45.04 11.44 -2.22
C LYS A 631 45.33 12.83 -1.67
N GLU A 632 46.57 13.10 -1.26
CA GLU A 632 47.00 14.43 -0.82
C GLU A 632 46.88 15.44 -1.96
N LEU A 633 47.25 15.11 -3.20
CA LEU A 633 47.02 16.00 -4.36
C LEU A 633 45.54 16.29 -4.57
N ILE A 634 44.69 15.26 -4.62
CA ILE A 634 43.23 15.41 -4.79
C ILE A 634 42.61 16.30 -3.71
N LYS A 635 43.08 16.19 -2.47
CA LYS A 635 42.62 17.02 -1.34
C LYS A 635 42.74 18.53 -1.64
N TYR A 636 43.73 18.92 -2.43
CA TYR A 636 43.98 20.31 -2.80
C TYR A 636 43.54 20.66 -4.23
N SER A 637 43.04 19.69 -5.02
CA SER A 637 42.61 19.85 -6.42
C SER A 637 41.09 19.87 -6.62
N THR A 638 40.27 20.21 -5.62
CA THR A 638 38.81 20.14 -5.78
C THR A 638 38.31 21.14 -6.85
N ASP A 639 37.57 20.65 -7.84
CA ASP A 639 36.93 21.39 -8.94
C ASP A 639 37.85 22.07 -10.00
N CYS A 640 39.10 21.61 -10.16
CA CYS A 640 39.96 22.01 -11.28
C CYS A 640 39.84 21.08 -12.51
N GLU A 641 40.16 21.57 -13.72
CA GLU A 641 40.43 20.70 -14.87
C GLU A 641 41.51 19.68 -14.47
N GLY A 642 41.33 18.38 -14.73
CA GLY A 642 42.26 17.31 -14.30
C GLY A 642 41.85 16.52 -13.04
N THR A 643 40.84 16.97 -12.29
CA THR A 643 40.38 16.28 -11.06
C THR A 643 39.86 14.87 -11.34
N SER A 644 39.16 14.68 -12.46
CA SER A 644 38.63 13.38 -12.89
C SER A 644 39.76 12.39 -13.19
N GLU A 645 40.80 12.85 -13.86
CA GLU A 645 42.01 12.09 -14.19
C GLU A 645 42.76 11.69 -12.93
N LEU A 646 42.90 12.61 -11.96
CA LEU A 646 43.49 12.33 -10.65
C LEU A 646 42.71 11.26 -9.87
N GLN A 647 41.38 11.36 -9.83
CA GLN A 647 40.53 10.35 -9.20
C GLN A 647 40.65 8.98 -9.90
N GLY A 648 40.70 8.98 -11.24
CA GLY A 648 40.97 7.80 -12.05
C GLY A 648 42.33 7.17 -11.74
N ALA A 649 43.38 7.98 -11.61
CA ALA A 649 44.72 7.53 -11.25
C ALA A 649 44.76 6.92 -9.84
N LEU A 650 44.12 7.57 -8.87
CA LEU A 650 44.01 7.04 -7.50
C LEU A 650 43.30 5.68 -7.50
N ALA A 651 42.19 5.55 -8.21
CA ALA A 651 41.47 4.29 -8.35
C ALA A 651 42.37 3.20 -8.97
N ALA A 652 43.08 3.52 -10.06
CA ALA A 652 44.00 2.59 -10.70
C ALA A 652 45.13 2.10 -9.76
N MET A 653 45.71 2.99 -8.95
CA MET A 653 46.76 2.63 -7.99
C MET A 653 46.22 1.81 -6.82
N LEU A 654 45.01 2.11 -6.32
CA LEU A 654 44.35 1.31 -5.29
C LEU A 654 43.99 -0.10 -5.82
N ASP A 655 43.51 -0.19 -7.06
CA ASP A 655 43.23 -1.47 -7.72
C ASP A 655 44.50 -2.30 -7.93
N LEU A 656 45.62 -1.65 -8.29
CA LEU A 656 46.91 -2.32 -8.38
C LEU A 656 47.38 -2.83 -7.02
N LEU A 657 47.34 -2.00 -5.96
CA LEU A 657 47.70 -2.42 -4.61
C LEU A 657 46.86 -3.60 -4.12
N LYS A 658 45.56 -3.56 -4.40
CA LYS A 658 44.64 -4.66 -4.11
C LYS A 658 45.04 -5.91 -4.90
N SER A 659 45.29 -5.80 -6.20
CA SER A 659 45.74 -6.92 -7.05
C SER A 659 47.04 -7.54 -6.52
N VAL A 660 48.03 -6.72 -6.21
CA VAL A 660 49.32 -7.18 -5.66
C VAL A 660 49.08 -7.90 -4.34
N ASN A 661 48.29 -7.34 -3.43
CA ASN A 661 47.96 -7.97 -2.16
C ASN A 661 47.19 -9.30 -2.34
N ASP A 662 46.24 -9.37 -3.25
CA ASP A 662 45.48 -10.59 -3.53
C ASP A 662 46.38 -11.68 -4.16
N SER A 663 47.31 -11.26 -5.02
CA SER A 663 48.35 -12.11 -5.60
C SER A 663 49.33 -12.67 -4.56
N MET A 664 49.60 -11.92 -3.48
CA MET A 664 50.36 -12.43 -2.34
C MET A 664 49.63 -13.55 -1.57
N HIS A 665 48.29 -13.58 -1.60
CA HIS A 665 47.54 -14.70 -1.03
C HIS A 665 47.48 -15.91 -1.98
N GLN A 666 47.54 -15.69 -3.29
CA GLN A 666 47.60 -16.77 -4.29
C GLN A 666 48.83 -17.66 -4.11
N ILE A 667 50.02 -17.08 -3.86
CA ILE A 667 51.25 -17.85 -3.64
C ILE A 667 51.21 -18.72 -2.36
N ALA A 668 50.28 -18.46 -1.45
CA ALA A 668 50.09 -19.24 -0.23
C ALA A 668 49.11 -20.43 -0.43
N ILE A 669 48.59 -20.63 -1.63
CA ILE A 669 47.73 -21.78 -1.98
C ILE A 669 48.58 -23.03 -2.18
N THR A 670 48.24 -24.10 -1.48
CA THR A 670 48.92 -25.41 -1.52
C THR A 670 47.98 -26.52 -1.95
N GLY A 671 48.50 -27.51 -2.68
CA GLY A 671 47.76 -28.71 -3.08
C GLY A 671 46.82 -28.54 -4.28
N TYR A 672 46.97 -27.47 -5.07
CA TYR A 672 46.32 -27.34 -6.37
C TYR A 672 47.14 -28.11 -7.42
N GLU A 673 46.49 -29.01 -8.17
CA GLU A 673 47.11 -29.79 -9.24
C GLU A 673 46.92 -29.06 -10.59
N GLY A 674 47.86 -28.19 -10.93
CA GLY A 674 47.87 -27.38 -12.15
C GLY A 674 48.61 -26.05 -11.94
N ASP A 675 48.74 -25.26 -13.00
CA ASP A 675 49.25 -23.90 -12.89
C ASP A 675 48.11 -22.95 -12.49
N ILE A 676 48.23 -22.34 -11.31
CA ILE A 676 47.23 -21.39 -10.78
C ILE A 676 47.18 -20.12 -11.66
N CYS A 677 48.30 -19.76 -12.28
CA CYS A 677 48.40 -18.59 -13.16
C CYS A 677 47.49 -18.70 -14.40
N GLU A 678 47.16 -19.91 -14.85
CA GLU A 678 46.26 -20.13 -15.99
C GLU A 678 44.79 -19.75 -15.71
N LEU A 679 44.43 -19.58 -14.43
CA LEU A 679 43.08 -19.19 -13.99
C LEU A 679 42.78 -17.70 -14.25
N GLY A 680 43.80 -16.91 -14.62
CA GLY A 680 43.72 -15.47 -14.83
C GLY A 680 44.05 -14.68 -13.56
N ARG A 681 43.71 -13.39 -13.55
CA ARG A 681 43.96 -12.54 -12.38
C ARG A 681 43.04 -12.91 -11.21
N VAL A 682 43.53 -12.80 -9.97
CA VAL A 682 42.67 -12.83 -8.77
C VAL A 682 41.92 -11.50 -8.68
N LEU A 683 40.59 -11.58 -8.64
CA LEU A 683 39.70 -10.42 -8.60
C LEU A 683 39.24 -10.11 -7.17
N MET A 684 39.00 -11.17 -6.39
CA MET A 684 38.61 -11.08 -4.99
C MET A 684 39.07 -12.31 -4.21
N GLN A 685 39.40 -12.12 -2.93
CA GLN A 685 39.52 -13.22 -1.97
C GLN A 685 38.85 -12.86 -0.64
N GLY A 686 38.49 -13.88 0.14
CA GLY A 686 37.86 -13.68 1.44
C GLY A 686 37.49 -14.97 2.15
N SER A 687 37.24 -14.88 3.46
CA SER A 687 36.83 -16.01 4.30
C SER A 687 35.31 -16.01 4.52
N PHE A 688 34.67 -17.17 4.33
CA PHE A 688 33.22 -17.33 4.37
C PHE A 688 32.79 -18.60 5.10
N SER A 689 31.59 -18.55 5.67
CA SER A 689 30.84 -19.74 6.09
C SER A 689 30.09 -20.32 4.90
N VAL A 690 30.41 -21.55 4.51
CA VAL A 690 29.88 -22.20 3.31
C VAL A 690 29.14 -23.50 3.68
N TRP A 691 27.90 -23.64 3.21
CA TRP A 691 27.14 -24.89 3.23
C TRP A 691 27.10 -25.47 1.81
N ILE A 692 27.26 -26.79 1.69
CA ILE A 692 27.27 -27.49 0.40
C ILE A 692 26.07 -28.42 0.33
N SER A 693 25.29 -28.33 -0.74
CA SER A 693 24.17 -29.21 -1.04
C SER A 693 24.40 -29.86 -2.41
N HIS A 694 24.60 -31.17 -2.42
CA HIS A 694 24.70 -31.96 -3.65
C HIS A 694 23.36 -32.61 -3.99
N LYS A 695 22.97 -32.56 -5.26
CA LYS A 695 21.75 -33.21 -5.74
C LYS A 695 22.07 -34.66 -6.13
N LYS A 696 22.06 -35.61 -5.17
CA LYS A 696 22.10 -37.05 -5.52
C LYS A 696 21.12 -37.90 -4.72
N GLY A 697 20.11 -38.40 -5.44
CA GLY A 697 19.71 -39.81 -5.50
C GLY A 697 19.03 -40.44 -4.28
N PRO A 698 18.01 -41.31 -4.48
CA PRO A 698 17.28 -41.96 -3.41
C PRO A 698 18.06 -43.15 -2.87
N THR A 699 19.11 -42.95 -2.06
CA THR A 699 19.58 -43.91 -1.03
C THR A 699 20.85 -43.39 -0.35
N ARG A 700 20.72 -42.97 0.91
CA ARG A 700 21.44 -43.48 2.09
C ARG A 700 21.43 -42.43 3.21
N MET A 701 20.77 -42.83 4.28
CA MET A 701 20.69 -42.16 5.56
C MET A 701 22.05 -42.21 6.27
N LYS A 702 22.65 -41.04 6.53
CA LYS A 702 23.52 -40.67 7.67
C LYS A 702 24.36 -39.47 7.27
N GLU A 703 24.09 -38.31 7.84
CA GLU A 703 25.10 -37.29 8.11
C GLU A 703 24.49 -36.18 8.97
N MET A 704 24.63 -36.33 10.29
CA MET A 704 24.37 -35.27 11.27
C MET A 704 25.37 -34.09 11.17
N ALA A 705 26.26 -34.09 10.17
CA ALA A 705 27.24 -33.03 9.91
C ALA A 705 26.72 -31.90 8.99
N ARG A 706 25.56 -32.04 8.36
CA ARG A 706 25.07 -31.13 7.30
C ARG A 706 24.50 -29.77 7.77
N PHE A 707 24.49 -29.50 9.08
CA PHE A 707 24.00 -28.22 9.60
C PHE A 707 25.11 -27.24 10.00
N LYS A 708 26.36 -27.69 10.20
CA LYS A 708 27.47 -26.81 10.58
C LYS A 708 28.14 -26.23 9.33
N PRO A 709 28.18 -24.90 9.15
CA PRO A 709 28.89 -24.30 8.03
C PRO A 709 30.37 -24.67 8.07
N MET A 710 30.94 -24.91 6.89
CA MET A 710 32.37 -25.08 6.73
C MET A 710 33.02 -23.71 6.52
N GLN A 711 34.12 -23.43 7.23
CA GLN A 711 34.94 -22.27 6.92
C GLN A 711 35.73 -22.53 5.65
N ARG A 712 35.55 -21.66 4.64
CA ARG A 712 36.28 -21.70 3.37
C ARG A 712 36.80 -20.31 3.04
N HIS A 713 38.03 -20.28 2.56
CA HIS A 713 38.60 -19.10 1.95
C HIS A 713 38.41 -19.24 0.44
N LEU A 714 37.68 -18.31 -0.16
CA LEU A 714 37.35 -18.32 -1.58
C LEU A 714 38.32 -17.39 -2.32
N PHE A 715 38.82 -17.83 -3.47
CA PHE A 715 39.60 -17.02 -4.40
C PHE A 715 38.87 -16.97 -5.74
N LEU A 716 38.37 -15.79 -6.10
CA LEU A 716 37.69 -15.55 -7.37
C LEU A 716 38.72 -15.11 -8.40
N TYR A 717 38.95 -15.96 -9.39
CA TYR A 717 39.75 -15.67 -10.58
C TYR A 717 38.84 -15.34 -11.76
N GLU A 718 39.41 -14.76 -12.82
CA GLU A 718 38.69 -14.48 -14.07
C GLU A 718 38.05 -15.72 -14.69
N ARG A 719 38.69 -16.90 -14.56
CA ARG A 719 38.25 -18.15 -15.22
C ARG A 719 37.77 -19.23 -14.25
N ALA A 720 38.03 -19.10 -12.95
CA ALA A 720 37.62 -20.07 -11.95
C ALA A 720 37.38 -19.46 -10.56
N LEU A 721 36.64 -20.18 -9.72
CA LEU A 721 36.49 -19.89 -8.30
C LEU A 721 37.12 -21.05 -7.51
N LEU A 722 38.19 -20.77 -6.76
CA LEU A 722 38.83 -21.76 -5.90
C LEU A 722 38.28 -21.68 -4.47
N LEU A 723 38.00 -22.84 -3.89
CA LEU A 723 37.65 -23.00 -2.50
C LEU A 723 38.83 -23.64 -1.77
N CYS A 724 39.37 -22.92 -0.79
CA CYS A 724 40.48 -23.39 0.03
C CYS A 724 40.06 -23.49 1.51
N LYS A 725 40.75 -24.33 2.27
CA LYS A 725 40.70 -24.35 3.74
C LYS A 725 41.93 -23.62 4.26
N ARG A 726 41.73 -22.51 4.97
CA ARG A 726 42.80 -21.80 5.68
C ARG A 726 43.42 -22.73 6.73
N ARG A 727 44.75 -22.83 6.77
CA ARG A 727 45.51 -23.47 7.82
C ARG A 727 46.21 -22.40 8.64
N GLU A 728 46.26 -22.62 9.94
CA GLU A 728 47.19 -21.91 10.83
C GLU A 728 48.30 -22.89 11.14
N GLU A 729 49.52 -22.59 10.70
CA GLU A 729 50.69 -23.40 11.08
C GLU A 729 51.06 -23.07 12.52
N HIS A 730 51.05 -24.09 13.39
CA HIS A 730 51.61 -24.01 14.74
C HIS A 730 53.07 -24.48 14.66
N GLY A 731 53.96 -23.59 14.24
CA GLY A 731 55.40 -23.79 14.22
C GLY A 731 56.11 -22.61 14.89
N ASP A 732 57.24 -22.87 15.54
CA ASP A 732 57.97 -21.94 16.42
C ASP A 732 58.80 -20.87 15.65
N GLY A 733 58.30 -20.40 14.50
CA GLY A 733 58.98 -19.45 13.61
C GLY A 733 58.22 -18.15 13.41
N CYS A 734 58.96 -17.04 13.23
CA CYS A 734 58.45 -15.66 13.19
C CYS A 734 57.55 -15.29 11.99
N ASP A 735 57.33 -16.16 11.00
CA ASP A 735 56.53 -15.85 9.81
C ASP A 735 55.11 -16.44 9.91
N LYS A 736 54.18 -15.63 10.43
CA LYS A 736 52.74 -15.95 10.58
C LYS A 736 51.94 -15.77 9.28
N THR A 737 52.44 -16.19 8.13
CA THR A 737 51.68 -16.09 6.88
C THR A 737 50.65 -17.22 6.78
N PRO A 738 49.34 -16.92 6.62
CA PRO A 738 48.31 -17.95 6.53
C PRO A 738 48.47 -18.77 5.24
N SER A 739 48.46 -20.10 5.34
CA SER A 739 48.50 -21.00 4.18
C SER A 739 47.09 -21.50 3.83
N TYR A 740 46.82 -21.72 2.54
CA TYR A 740 45.49 -22.08 2.05
C TYR A 740 45.55 -23.43 1.35
N SER A 741 44.95 -24.46 1.92
CA SER A 741 44.88 -25.76 1.25
C SER A 741 43.72 -25.83 0.30
N PHE A 742 44.01 -26.07 -0.97
CA PHE A 742 43.02 -26.30 -2.02
C PHE A 742 42.01 -27.39 -1.62
N LYS A 743 40.74 -27.18 -1.99
CA LYS A 743 39.64 -28.14 -1.78
C LYS A 743 38.81 -28.36 -3.03
N HIS A 744 38.45 -27.29 -3.74
CA HIS A 744 37.59 -27.41 -4.93
C HIS A 744 37.84 -26.27 -5.91
N CYS A 745 37.64 -26.54 -7.20
CA CYS A 745 37.76 -25.55 -8.28
C CYS A 745 36.46 -25.56 -9.10
N LEU A 746 35.80 -24.41 -9.17
CA LEU A 746 34.59 -24.21 -9.97
C LEU A 746 34.96 -23.38 -11.21
N LYS A 747 34.89 -23.97 -12.40
CA LYS A 747 35.12 -23.22 -13.65
C LYS A 747 33.99 -22.21 -13.85
N MET A 748 34.34 -20.96 -14.10
CA MET A 748 33.33 -19.88 -14.23
C MET A 748 32.33 -20.14 -15.36
N THR A 749 32.71 -20.92 -16.38
CA THR A 749 31.84 -21.34 -17.50
C THR A 749 30.61 -22.15 -17.11
N ALA A 750 30.62 -22.78 -15.92
CA ALA A 750 29.52 -23.60 -15.43
C ALA A 750 28.99 -23.13 -14.06
N VAL A 751 29.42 -21.94 -13.61
CA VAL A 751 28.95 -21.29 -12.39
C VAL A 751 27.72 -20.44 -12.68
N GLY A 752 26.76 -20.46 -11.76
CA GLY A 752 25.72 -19.45 -11.68
C GLY A 752 25.47 -19.03 -10.24
N ILE A 753 24.71 -17.95 -10.06
CA ILE A 753 24.52 -17.31 -8.76
C ILE A 753 23.03 -17.18 -8.39
N THR A 754 22.73 -17.04 -7.10
CA THR A 754 21.42 -16.63 -6.58
C THR A 754 21.64 -15.63 -5.46
N GLU A 755 21.18 -14.40 -5.66
CA GLU A 755 21.47 -13.29 -4.76
C GLU A 755 20.75 -13.38 -3.42
N ASN A 756 19.52 -13.90 -3.42
CA ASN A 756 18.65 -13.88 -2.25
C ASN A 756 18.39 -15.28 -1.72
N VAL A 757 18.83 -15.52 -0.47
CA VAL A 757 18.56 -16.74 0.29
C VAL A 757 17.64 -16.38 1.44
N LYS A 758 16.54 -17.13 1.61
CA LYS A 758 15.57 -16.87 2.68
C LYS A 758 16.23 -16.98 4.06
N GLY A 759 15.97 -16.00 4.93
CA GLY A 759 16.35 -16.03 6.35
C GLY A 759 17.67 -15.35 6.73
N ASP A 760 18.50 -14.91 5.76
CA ASP A 760 19.70 -14.10 6.06
C ASP A 760 20.11 -13.24 4.87
N VAL A 761 20.06 -11.92 5.03
CA VAL A 761 20.41 -10.94 3.99
C VAL A 761 21.88 -10.98 3.58
N LYS A 762 22.76 -11.58 4.40
CA LYS A 762 24.20 -11.75 4.12
C LYS A 762 24.52 -13.04 3.36
N LYS A 763 23.52 -13.86 3.02
CA LYS A 763 23.69 -15.10 2.27
C LYS A 763 23.39 -14.93 0.79
N PHE A 764 24.15 -15.65 -0.03
CA PHE A 764 23.92 -15.85 -1.47
C PHE A 764 24.29 -17.29 -1.86
N GLU A 765 23.82 -17.78 -2.99
CA GLU A 765 24.18 -19.11 -3.51
C GLU A 765 25.08 -19.00 -4.72
N ILE A 766 26.08 -19.88 -4.79
CA ILE A 766 26.86 -20.18 -5.99
C ILE A 766 26.50 -21.61 -6.35
N TRP A 767 25.92 -21.82 -7.52
CA TRP A 767 25.55 -23.14 -8.00
C TRP A 767 26.39 -23.51 -9.23
N TYR A 768 26.68 -24.79 -9.38
CA TYR A 768 27.56 -25.31 -10.43
C TYR A 768 26.87 -26.41 -11.24
N SER A 769 27.16 -26.50 -12.54
CA SER A 769 26.67 -27.55 -13.45
C SER A 769 25.14 -27.74 -13.36
N GLY A 770 24.36 -26.69 -13.59
CA GLY A 770 22.89 -26.79 -13.55
C GLY A 770 22.30 -27.08 -12.15
N ARG A 771 22.95 -26.59 -11.09
CA ARG A 771 22.59 -26.83 -9.67
C ARG A 771 22.78 -28.27 -9.19
N GLU A 772 23.67 -29.04 -9.81
CA GLU A 772 24.12 -30.33 -9.26
C GLU A 772 24.83 -30.15 -7.92
N GLU A 773 25.60 -29.07 -7.79
CA GLU A 773 26.22 -28.61 -6.56
C GLU A 773 25.74 -27.20 -6.25
N VAL A 774 25.31 -26.95 -5.01
CA VAL A 774 24.90 -25.62 -4.53
C VAL A 774 25.70 -25.27 -3.27
N TYR A 775 26.41 -24.15 -3.34
CA TYR A 775 27.21 -23.58 -2.27
C TYR A 775 26.48 -22.36 -1.72
N VAL A 776 25.91 -22.47 -0.52
CA VAL A 776 25.34 -21.31 0.19
C VAL A 776 26.48 -20.63 0.91
N VAL A 777 26.76 -19.37 0.56
CA VAL A 777 27.88 -18.57 1.07
C VAL A 777 27.31 -17.45 1.96
N GLN A 778 27.77 -17.37 3.21
CA GLN A 778 27.46 -16.26 4.12
C GLN A 778 28.67 -15.33 4.23
N ALA A 779 28.49 -14.10 3.80
CA ALA A 779 29.48 -13.03 3.92
C ALA A 779 29.53 -12.45 5.35
N PRO A 780 30.67 -11.87 5.77
CA PRO A 780 30.77 -11.20 7.08
C PRO A 780 29.82 -10.00 7.18
N THR A 781 29.68 -9.21 6.11
CA THR A 781 28.79 -8.04 6.03
C THR A 781 28.01 -8.03 4.71
N VAL A 782 26.98 -7.18 4.63
CA VAL A 782 26.16 -7.02 3.41
C VAL A 782 26.97 -6.39 2.28
N GLU A 783 27.88 -5.47 2.61
CA GLU A 783 28.75 -4.79 1.66
C GLU A 783 29.70 -5.78 0.98
N VAL A 784 30.27 -6.72 1.75
CA VAL A 784 31.11 -7.79 1.21
C VAL A 784 30.31 -8.72 0.30
N LYS A 785 29.06 -9.08 0.68
CA LYS A 785 28.16 -9.84 -0.19
C LYS A 785 27.93 -9.11 -1.52
N MET A 786 27.61 -7.82 -1.48
CA MET A 786 27.31 -7.03 -2.68
C MET A 786 28.54 -6.88 -3.58
N ALA A 787 29.73 -6.65 -3.01
CA ALA A 787 30.97 -6.61 -3.77
C ALA A 787 31.24 -7.93 -4.52
N TRP A 788 31.06 -9.07 -3.85
CA TRP A 788 31.21 -10.40 -4.46
C TRP A 788 30.19 -10.68 -5.55
N LEU A 789 28.92 -10.33 -5.33
CA LEU A 789 27.87 -10.50 -6.35
C LEU A 789 28.10 -9.63 -7.58
N ASN A 790 28.55 -8.38 -7.40
CA ASN A 790 28.86 -7.49 -8.51
C ASN A 790 30.01 -8.03 -9.37
N GLU A 791 31.06 -8.55 -8.73
CA GLU A 791 32.20 -9.10 -9.46
C GLU A 791 31.86 -10.42 -10.17
N LEU A 792 31.12 -11.33 -9.51
CA LEU A 792 30.62 -12.55 -10.13
C LEU A 792 29.70 -12.23 -11.33
N ARG A 793 28.82 -11.23 -11.21
CA ARG A 793 27.99 -10.74 -12.33
C ARG A 793 28.86 -10.23 -13.47
N ARG A 794 29.88 -9.41 -13.19
CA ARG A 794 30.79 -8.86 -14.20
C ARG A 794 31.42 -9.97 -15.04
N ILE A 795 31.93 -11.02 -14.39
CA ILE A 795 32.52 -12.19 -15.07
C ILE A 795 31.47 -12.92 -15.92
N LEU A 796 30.31 -13.24 -15.34
CA LEU A 796 29.24 -13.98 -16.03
C LEU A 796 28.68 -13.20 -17.23
N THR A 797 28.53 -11.88 -17.12
CA THR A 797 28.11 -11.01 -18.23
C THR A 797 29.16 -10.95 -19.33
N ASN A 798 30.45 -10.86 -18.99
CA ASN A 798 31.53 -10.88 -19.97
C ASN A 798 31.61 -12.23 -20.70
N GLN A 799 31.38 -13.35 -20.01
CA GLN A 799 31.31 -14.67 -20.64
C GLN A 799 30.11 -14.82 -21.57
N GLN A 800 28.95 -14.23 -21.24
CA GLN A 800 27.79 -14.20 -22.14
C GLN A 800 28.06 -13.38 -23.42
N LYS A 801 28.84 -12.29 -23.34
CA LYS A 801 29.27 -11.53 -24.52
C LYS A 801 30.19 -12.33 -25.43
N LEU A 802 31.09 -13.13 -24.85
CA LEU A 802 32.02 -14.01 -25.59
C LEU A 802 31.33 -15.24 -26.21
N THR A 803 30.30 -15.79 -25.57
CA THR A 803 29.54 -16.96 -26.08
C THR A 803 28.40 -16.59 -27.04
N LYS A 804 27.96 -15.32 -27.06
CA LYS A 804 26.98 -14.79 -28.02
C LYS A 804 27.60 -14.26 -29.31
N VAL A 805 28.89 -14.51 -29.59
CA VAL A 805 29.44 -14.33 -30.94
C VAL A 805 28.93 -15.49 -31.80
N PRO A 806 27.97 -15.28 -32.71
CA PRO A 806 27.54 -16.32 -33.63
C PRO A 806 28.66 -16.51 -34.67
N PHE A 807 28.85 -17.75 -35.11
CA PHE A 807 29.45 -18.06 -36.41
C PHE A 807 28.70 -17.26 -37.50
N ASN A 808 29.16 -16.04 -37.80
CA ASN A 808 28.94 -15.25 -39.03
C ASN A 808 29.33 -13.79 -38.77
N LEU A 809 30.63 -13.48 -38.81
CA LEU A 809 31.12 -12.08 -38.85
C LEU A 809 32.42 -11.99 -39.68
N GLN A 810 32.42 -12.64 -40.85
CA GLN A 810 33.26 -12.24 -41.98
C GLN A 810 32.46 -11.51 -43.08
N SER A 811 31.13 -11.37 -42.96
CA SER A 811 30.30 -10.76 -44.00
C SER A 811 29.56 -9.47 -43.60
N PHE A 812 29.46 -9.13 -42.32
CA PHE A 812 28.68 -7.94 -41.89
C PHE A 812 29.52 -6.68 -41.61
N GLU A 813 30.79 -6.80 -41.23
CA GLU A 813 31.69 -5.63 -41.11
C GLU A 813 32.08 -5.05 -42.48
N LEU A 814 32.22 -5.89 -43.51
CA LEU A 814 32.51 -5.42 -44.87
C LEU A 814 31.34 -4.62 -45.49
N THR A 815 30.09 -4.92 -45.14
CA THR A 815 28.92 -4.18 -45.68
C THR A 815 28.67 -2.86 -44.96
N LEU A 816 28.94 -2.79 -43.65
CA LEU A 816 28.80 -1.56 -42.86
C LEU A 816 29.97 -0.58 -43.08
N ILE A 817 31.16 -1.07 -43.38
CA ILE A 817 32.28 -0.25 -43.85
C ILE A 817 32.01 0.25 -45.27
N ALA A 818 31.47 -0.58 -46.17
CA ALA A 818 31.06 -0.15 -47.52
C ALA A 818 29.94 0.90 -47.54
N LEU A 819 28.98 0.84 -46.60
CA LEU A 819 27.89 1.82 -46.48
C LEU A 819 28.31 3.13 -45.77
N ARG A 820 29.34 3.09 -44.91
CA ARG A 820 29.93 4.30 -44.31
C ARG A 820 30.83 5.06 -45.28
N GLU A 821 31.55 4.37 -46.17
CA GLU A 821 32.34 5.03 -47.21
C GLU A 821 31.48 5.65 -48.33
N PHE A 822 30.26 5.14 -48.59
CA PHE A 822 29.34 5.74 -49.56
C PHE A 822 28.65 7.03 -49.07
N ARG A 823 28.66 7.30 -47.75
CA ARG A 823 28.01 8.47 -47.14
C ARG A 823 28.93 9.70 -46.97
N PHE A 824 30.23 9.55 -47.23
CA PHE A 824 31.23 10.63 -47.13
C PHE A 824 31.72 11.18 -48.49
N LYS A 825 31.07 10.84 -49.61
CA LYS A 825 31.44 11.32 -50.96
C LYS A 825 30.33 12.03 -51.76
N VAL A 826 29.31 12.60 -51.09
CA VAL A 826 28.17 13.28 -51.78
C VAL A 826 27.88 14.69 -51.23
N PRO A 827 28.90 15.54 -51.00
CA PRO A 827 28.71 16.91 -51.47
C PRO A 827 30.01 17.51 -52.03
N GLN A 828 30.38 17.12 -53.25
CA GLN A 828 31.20 17.95 -54.16
C GLN A 828 30.78 17.82 -55.64
N LEU A 829 29.56 17.38 -55.91
CA LEU A 829 28.96 17.54 -57.23
C LEU A 829 27.51 17.96 -57.06
N VAL A 830 27.25 19.16 -57.58
CA VAL A 830 25.94 19.80 -57.83
C VAL A 830 25.35 20.61 -56.66
N GLY A 831 25.42 21.95 -56.83
CA GLY A 831 24.36 22.88 -56.43
C GLY A 831 24.67 23.76 -55.25
#